data_AF-A0A4R1PSG5-F1
#
_entry.id   AF-A0A4R1PSG5-F1
#
_cell.length_a   1.000
_cell.length_b   1.000
_cell.length_c   1.000
_cell.angle_alpha   90.00
_cell.angle_beta   90.00
_cell.angle_gamma   90.00
#
_symmetry.space_group_name_H-M   'P 1'
#
loop_
_entity.id
_entity.type
_entity.pdbx_description
1 polymer ?
#
loop_
_entity_poly.entity_id
_entity_poly.type
_entity_poly.pdbx_seq_one_letter_code
_entity_poly.pdbx_strand_id
1 'polypeptide(L)'
;MGGIFGGGATISHEENRINALQVQQSTYGTVVPVVFGTNRVAGNLIDYMDFTAIPHTKTTTSGKGGGKVTSSETTYTYEVAIIFALCEGAISHFGKVWRDKEIYSSPSELRFVAFTGAAGQQPWDYMASKHPERALCYPGTAYLAAPNLDLRNSGSLPNLNFEVYGKLIYPGSLDAHPADIIAAIIADEQIGVGFPAKYIDDLTGFRNYCTANGILFSPTYTAQTEAQEIITSLCQAANTEPVWSQGKLRLIPYGLAEVTGGGATYKPPKAPIYDITMDDFVYVEGEPPVRAKPNLVADRFNVQPIEIMNRANDYNIEPIKATDDVDVSTRGIRQADSIEMHFITQASVGQFAAQSILQRQLYTAMQYEFTLSWRHCLLDPMDVITITEKAFLGLDHHPVRIIEIEEDDEQNLRIVAEDCPEGVNSPTVYTTQAADRPSLNAAADPGDANPPILFNAPAGLTGGALVVYLAASGKSINWGGCGVWVSQDGSTYQRIGSVTAPATMGRLTADLPVPPPETETVEGGMQNPDITNILSVDLSESRGQIYNVAKEAADTYTTLSYVDGELISYKDAELTGKNCYDVSYLVRGIYGTQISAHKEGAPFIKLNEAVFKYNYAEVNSGQTIYIKLTSFNVFGKSEQPLESVERYSHIL
;
A
#
# COMPACT_ATOMS: atom_id res chain seq x y z
N MET A 1 -49.57 54.55 30.27
CA MET A 1 -48.70 54.12 31.39
C MET A 1 -49.21 52.77 31.87
N GLY A 2 -48.60 51.60 31.72
CA GLY A 2 -47.44 51.08 30.97
C GLY A 2 -47.86 49.66 30.49
N GLY A 3 -47.34 49.07 29.41
CA GLY A 3 -45.95 48.67 29.24
C GLY A 3 -45.67 47.34 29.94
N ILE A 4 -45.94 46.19 29.30
CA ILE A 4 -45.30 44.90 29.60
C ILE A 4 -45.06 44.14 28.29
N PHE A 5 -43.83 43.66 28.15
CA PHE A 5 -43.13 43.28 26.92
C PHE A 5 -43.58 41.93 26.35
N GLY A 6 -43.64 41.85 25.02
CA GLY A 6 -43.63 40.59 24.27
C GLY A 6 -42.29 39.89 24.46
N GLY A 7 -42.28 38.80 25.22
CA GLY A 7 -41.14 37.91 25.38
C GLY A 7 -40.90 37.15 24.07
N GLY A 8 -39.68 37.22 23.54
CA GLY A 8 -39.24 36.35 22.45
C GLY A 8 -39.24 34.90 22.90
N ALA A 9 -39.85 34.01 22.13
CA ALA A 9 -39.87 32.58 22.44
C ALA A 9 -38.46 31.99 22.23
N THR A 10 -37.90 31.35 23.26
CA THR A 10 -36.68 30.55 23.14
C THR A 10 -37.09 29.09 23.07
N ILE A 11 -36.65 28.37 22.03
CA ILE A 11 -36.89 26.94 21.85
C ILE A 11 -35.53 26.25 21.99
N SER A 12 -35.41 25.36 22.97
CA SER A 12 -34.19 24.57 23.21
C SER A 12 -34.42 23.11 22.84
N HIS A 13 -33.60 22.58 21.94
CA HIS A 13 -33.52 21.16 21.62
C HIS A 13 -32.17 20.62 22.12
N GLU A 14 -32.21 19.53 22.87
CA GLU A 14 -31.03 18.85 23.39
C GLU A 14 -31.07 17.37 22.97
N GLU A 15 -29.98 16.88 22.40
CA GLU A 15 -29.82 15.48 22.02
C GLU A 15 -29.74 14.57 23.26
N ASN A 16 -30.21 13.32 23.14
CA ASN A 16 -30.09 12.35 24.22
C ASN A 16 -28.61 12.01 24.48
N ARG A 17 -28.13 12.39 25.67
CA ARG A 17 -26.77 12.13 26.11
C ARG A 17 -26.53 10.63 26.39
N ILE A 18 -25.42 10.11 25.89
CA ILE A 18 -24.89 8.78 26.24
C ILE A 18 -24.14 8.88 27.57
N ASN A 19 -24.41 7.95 28.48
CA ASN A 19 -23.92 8.01 29.86
C ASN A 19 -22.69 7.13 30.14
N ALA A 20 -22.40 6.17 29.26
CA ALA A 20 -21.28 5.24 29.43
C ALA A 20 -20.82 4.69 28.07
N LEU A 21 -19.57 4.23 28.04
CA LEU A 21 -19.01 3.49 26.91
C LEU A 21 -19.78 2.18 26.71
N GLN A 22 -20.19 1.92 25.47
CA GLN A 22 -20.81 0.66 25.07
C GLN A 22 -19.72 -0.33 24.67
N VAL A 23 -19.47 -1.33 25.51
CA VAL A 23 -18.49 -2.40 25.24
C VAL A 23 -19.25 -3.69 24.93
N GLN A 24 -18.96 -4.31 23.77
CA GLN A 24 -19.82 -5.36 23.23
C GLN A 24 -19.57 -6.77 23.81
N GLN A 25 -18.43 -7.04 24.45
CA GLN A 25 -18.16 -8.28 25.19
C GLN A 25 -16.79 -8.19 25.90
N SER A 26 -16.66 -8.79 27.08
CA SER A 26 -15.37 -9.11 27.70
C SER A 26 -15.16 -10.61 27.59
N THR A 27 -14.13 -11.05 26.88
CA THR A 27 -13.83 -12.48 26.69
C THR A 27 -12.60 -12.84 27.51
N TYR A 28 -12.77 -13.73 28.49
CA TYR A 28 -11.66 -14.31 29.25
C TYR A 28 -11.06 -15.48 28.47
N GLY A 29 -9.73 -15.59 28.45
CA GLY A 29 -9.02 -16.68 27.77
C GLY A 29 -8.66 -16.42 26.30
N THR A 30 -8.85 -15.19 25.80
CA THR A 30 -8.32 -14.78 24.50
C THR A 30 -6.79 -14.82 24.53
N VAL A 31 -6.15 -15.35 23.49
CA VAL A 31 -4.69 -15.39 23.43
C VAL A 31 -4.10 -13.98 23.34
N VAL A 32 -2.91 -13.79 23.89
CA VAL A 32 -2.09 -12.60 23.62
C VAL A 32 -1.40 -12.85 22.28
N PRO A 33 -1.64 -12.03 21.24
CA PRO A 33 -1.06 -12.28 19.93
C PRO A 33 0.46 -12.25 19.95
N VAL A 34 1.11 -13.05 19.11
CA VAL A 34 2.55 -12.96 18.86
C VAL A 34 2.78 -12.45 17.44
N VAL A 35 3.54 -11.37 17.30
CA VAL A 35 3.86 -10.74 16.01
C VAL A 35 5.34 -10.89 15.75
N PHE A 36 5.69 -11.51 14.61
CA PHE A 36 7.04 -11.45 14.06
C PHE A 36 7.05 -10.52 12.85
N GLY A 37 8.16 -9.81 12.62
CA GLY A 37 8.22 -8.81 11.57
C GLY A 37 7.27 -7.64 11.86
N THR A 38 6.58 -7.13 10.84
CA THR A 38 5.66 -6.00 10.96
C THR A 38 4.31 -6.32 10.33
N ASN A 39 3.25 -6.26 11.13
CA ASN A 39 1.90 -6.58 10.66
C ASN A 39 0.82 -5.73 11.36
N ARG A 40 -0.40 -5.74 10.83
CA ARG A 40 -1.58 -5.05 11.36
C ARG A 40 -2.32 -5.94 12.35
N VAL A 41 -2.56 -5.42 13.55
CA VAL A 41 -3.22 -6.16 14.64
C VAL A 41 -4.36 -5.32 15.22
N ALA A 42 -5.46 -5.98 15.58
CA ALA A 42 -6.56 -5.35 16.30
C ALA A 42 -6.25 -5.25 17.80
N GLY A 43 -6.60 -4.13 18.43
CA GLY A 43 -6.41 -3.94 19.86
C GLY A 43 -7.49 -4.61 20.69
N ASN A 44 -7.10 -5.30 21.76
CA ASN A 44 -8.01 -5.83 22.77
C ASN A 44 -8.15 -4.82 23.91
N LEU A 45 -9.37 -4.34 24.17
CA LEU A 45 -9.62 -3.41 25.27
C LEU A 45 -9.40 -4.14 26.60
N ILE A 46 -8.43 -3.68 27.38
CA ILE A 46 -8.13 -4.26 28.71
C ILE A 46 -8.54 -3.35 29.86
N ASP A 47 -8.68 -2.03 29.62
CA ASP A 47 -9.29 -1.14 30.61
C ASP A 47 -9.92 0.13 29.99
N TYR A 48 -10.95 0.67 30.63
CA TYR A 48 -11.57 1.97 30.29
C TYR A 48 -12.10 2.73 31.52
N MET A 49 -12.08 4.06 31.44
CA MET A 49 -12.43 4.98 32.54
C MET A 49 -12.75 6.38 31.99
N ASP A 50 -13.23 7.27 32.87
CA ASP A 50 -13.41 8.71 32.60
C ASP A 50 -14.20 9.03 31.31
N PHE A 51 -15.23 8.25 31.02
CA PHE A 51 -16.14 8.53 29.90
C PHE A 51 -16.84 9.88 30.11
N THR A 52 -16.57 10.83 29.21
CA THR A 52 -16.99 12.23 29.35
C THR A 52 -17.76 12.67 28.11
N ALA A 53 -18.88 13.36 28.32
CA ALA A 53 -19.65 13.99 27.24
C ALA A 53 -19.36 15.49 27.20
N ILE A 54 -19.08 16.00 26.00
CA ILE A 54 -18.72 17.38 25.70
C ILE A 54 -19.89 18.01 24.93
N PRO A 55 -20.60 19.00 25.52
CA PRO A 55 -21.74 19.66 24.88
C PRO A 55 -21.30 20.71 23.86
N HIS A 56 -22.00 20.76 22.71
CA HIS A 56 -21.86 21.77 21.66
C HIS A 56 -23.20 22.47 21.43
N THR A 57 -23.35 23.70 21.89
CA THR A 57 -24.61 24.46 21.75
C THR A 57 -24.53 25.48 20.62
N LYS A 58 -25.41 25.37 19.63
CA LYS A 58 -25.58 26.34 18.55
C LYS A 58 -26.88 27.10 18.73
N THR A 59 -26.78 28.43 18.83
CA THR A 59 -27.93 29.32 18.95
C THR A 59 -28.16 30.08 17.64
N THR A 60 -29.36 29.97 17.08
CA THR A 60 -29.80 30.74 15.91
C THR A 60 -30.97 31.65 16.30
N THR A 61 -30.92 32.91 15.87
CA THR A 61 -32.01 33.86 16.12
C THR A 61 -32.60 34.27 14.77
N SER A 62 -33.90 34.07 14.59
CA SER A 62 -34.62 34.43 13.37
C SER A 62 -35.81 35.34 13.67
N GLY A 63 -36.05 36.31 12.78
CA GLY A 63 -37.18 37.25 12.82
C GLY A 63 -36.80 38.68 12.42
N LYS A 64 -37.46 39.23 11.39
CA LYS A 64 -37.52 40.68 11.10
C LYS A 64 -38.96 41.16 11.36
N GLY A 65 -39.12 42.03 12.35
CA GLY A 65 -40.40 42.69 12.68
C GLY A 65 -41.41 41.80 13.40
N GLY A 66 -41.53 41.93 14.72
CA GLY A 66 -42.70 41.44 15.48
C GLY A 66 -42.47 40.37 16.55
N GLY A 67 -41.34 39.68 16.56
CA GLY A 67 -40.97 38.75 17.64
C GLY A 67 -39.68 37.99 17.32
N LYS A 68 -38.66 38.14 18.16
CA LYS A 68 -37.41 37.35 18.03
C LYS A 68 -37.68 35.93 18.55
N VAL A 69 -37.43 34.92 17.71
CA VAL A 69 -37.40 33.52 18.16
C VAL A 69 -35.94 33.08 18.18
N THR A 70 -35.48 32.59 19.33
CA THR A 70 -34.13 32.10 19.53
C THR A 70 -34.19 30.57 19.65
N SER A 71 -33.64 29.85 18.68
CA SER A 71 -33.54 28.39 18.70
C SER A 71 -32.14 28.00 19.17
N SER A 72 -32.05 27.16 20.20
CA SER A 72 -30.80 26.62 20.73
C SER A 72 -30.77 25.11 20.55
N GLU A 73 -29.74 24.59 19.91
CA GLU A 73 -29.55 23.15 19.66
C GLU A 73 -28.25 22.70 20.34
N THR A 74 -28.32 21.75 21.26
CA THR A 74 -27.15 21.16 21.93
C THR A 74 -26.94 19.74 21.45
N THR A 75 -25.78 19.47 20.84
CA THR A 75 -25.29 18.14 20.46
C THR A 75 -24.12 17.72 21.35
N TYR A 76 -23.76 16.44 21.34
CA TYR A 76 -22.68 15.92 22.19
C TYR A 76 -21.59 15.22 21.38
N THR A 77 -20.33 15.45 21.77
CA THR A 77 -19.23 14.54 21.45
C THR A 77 -18.73 13.84 22.70
N TYR A 78 -18.11 12.68 22.57
CA TYR A 78 -17.68 11.86 23.69
C TYR A 78 -16.18 11.60 23.65
N GLU A 79 -15.56 11.52 24.82
CA GLU A 79 -14.18 11.07 24.99
C GLU A 79 -14.07 10.07 26.14
N VAL A 80 -13.04 9.23 26.10
CA VAL A 80 -12.83 8.18 27.11
C VAL A 80 -11.34 7.93 27.32
N ALA A 81 -10.94 7.61 28.55
CA ALA A 81 -9.62 7.10 28.86
C ALA A 81 -9.60 5.57 28.72
N ILE A 82 -8.64 5.02 27.96
CA ILE A 82 -8.63 3.61 27.58
C ILE A 82 -7.23 3.01 27.50
N ILE A 83 -7.16 1.68 27.59
CA ILE A 83 -5.97 0.86 27.39
C ILE A 83 -6.29 -0.32 26.46
N PHE A 84 -5.55 -0.45 25.35
CA PHE A 84 -5.60 -1.57 24.41
C PHE A 84 -4.34 -2.42 24.49
N ALA A 85 -4.46 -3.71 24.80
CA ALA A 85 -3.37 -4.68 24.63
C ALA A 85 -3.33 -5.20 23.18
N LEU A 86 -2.13 -5.28 22.59
CA LEU A 86 -1.96 -5.63 21.18
C LEU A 86 -1.28 -6.98 20.99
N CYS A 87 -0.16 -7.21 21.67
CA CYS A 87 0.62 -8.43 21.47
C CYS A 87 1.64 -8.65 22.61
N GLU A 88 2.30 -9.80 22.55
CA GLU A 88 3.43 -10.17 23.39
C GLU A 88 4.65 -9.31 23.05
N GLY A 89 5.14 -8.57 24.04
CA GLY A 89 6.34 -7.76 23.99
C GLY A 89 7.61 -8.51 24.41
N ALA A 90 8.78 -7.88 24.47
CA ALA A 90 9.05 -6.53 23.99
C ALA A 90 9.00 -6.46 22.45
N ILE A 91 8.34 -5.43 21.92
CA ILE A 91 8.32 -5.08 20.50
C ILE A 91 9.23 -3.88 20.21
N SER A 92 9.46 -3.57 18.93
CA SER A 92 10.24 -2.40 18.52
C SER A 92 9.47 -1.10 18.73
N HIS A 93 8.34 -0.90 18.02
CA HIS A 93 7.42 0.23 18.21
C HIS A 93 6.06 -0.02 17.52
N PHE A 94 5.16 0.97 17.57
CA PHE A 94 3.91 0.99 16.81
C PHE A 94 4.00 1.99 15.64
N GLY A 95 3.44 1.63 14.49
CA GLY A 95 3.40 2.46 13.28
C GLY A 95 2.03 3.08 13.03
N LYS A 96 1.50 2.89 11.82
CA LYS A 96 0.21 3.43 11.41
C LYS A 96 -0.95 2.97 12.32
N VAL A 97 -1.98 3.81 12.39
CA VAL A 97 -3.25 3.47 13.05
C VAL A 97 -4.40 3.60 12.06
N TRP A 98 -5.16 2.52 11.88
CA TRP A 98 -6.41 2.54 11.14
C TRP A 98 -7.55 2.76 12.11
N ARG A 99 -8.28 3.86 11.92
CA ARG A 99 -9.52 4.18 12.64
C ARG A 99 -10.65 4.24 11.63
N ASP A 100 -11.49 3.22 11.61
CA ASP A 100 -12.54 3.05 10.60
C ASP A 100 -11.98 3.08 9.16
N LYS A 101 -12.14 4.22 8.45
CA LYS A 101 -11.63 4.45 7.09
C LYS A 101 -10.50 5.49 7.03
N GLU A 102 -10.06 5.99 8.18
CA GLU A 102 -9.01 6.98 8.30
C GLU A 102 -7.71 6.30 8.74
N ILE A 103 -6.60 6.66 8.10
CA ILE A 103 -5.27 6.11 8.39
C ILE A 103 -4.40 7.24 8.91
N TYR A 104 -3.88 7.06 10.13
CA TYR A 104 -2.97 7.98 10.81
C TYR A 104 -1.55 7.41 10.74
N SER A 105 -0.55 8.28 10.64
CA SER A 105 0.85 7.87 10.48
C SER A 105 1.47 7.36 11.79
N SER A 106 0.90 7.76 12.94
CA SER A 106 1.38 7.35 14.26
C SER A 106 0.25 7.30 15.29
N PRO A 107 0.39 6.54 16.40
CA PRO A 107 -0.61 6.50 17.45
C PRO A 107 -0.77 7.84 18.19
N SER A 108 0.27 8.68 18.22
CA SER A 108 0.23 10.00 18.87
C SER A 108 -0.75 10.98 18.24
N GLU A 109 -1.06 10.85 16.94
CA GLU A 109 -2.08 11.68 16.28
C GLU A 109 -3.48 11.46 16.87
N LEU A 110 -3.72 10.26 17.42
CA LEU A 110 -4.93 9.89 18.16
C LEU A 110 -4.73 9.95 19.68
N ARG A 111 -3.67 10.64 20.15
CA ARG A 111 -3.31 10.83 21.57
C ARG A 111 -2.99 9.54 22.31
N PHE A 112 -2.63 8.47 21.60
CA PHE A 112 -2.13 7.26 22.24
C PHE A 112 -0.69 7.44 22.71
N VAL A 113 -0.41 6.88 23.88
CA VAL A 113 0.90 6.68 24.48
C VAL A 113 1.25 5.20 24.33
N ALA A 114 2.44 4.93 23.80
CA ALA A 114 2.92 3.59 23.49
C ALA A 114 3.68 2.95 24.64
N PHE A 115 3.39 1.67 24.89
CA PHE A 115 4.09 0.81 25.81
C PHE A 115 4.50 -0.46 25.06
N THR A 116 5.80 -0.70 24.94
CA THR A 116 6.33 -1.75 24.05
C THR A 116 6.37 -3.14 24.70
N GLY A 117 5.94 -3.28 25.95
CA GLY A 117 5.96 -4.55 26.68
C GLY A 117 7.33 -4.92 27.24
N ALA A 118 8.23 -3.94 27.41
CA ALA A 118 9.50 -4.16 28.09
C ALA A 118 9.29 -4.63 29.54
N ALA A 119 10.14 -5.54 30.03
CA ALA A 119 10.00 -6.14 31.37
C ALA A 119 9.97 -5.09 32.51
N GLY A 120 10.67 -3.96 32.34
CA GLY A 120 10.72 -2.87 33.31
C GLY A 120 9.77 -1.70 33.02
N GLN A 121 8.77 -1.87 32.14
CA GLN A 121 7.86 -0.78 31.81
C GLN A 121 7.07 -0.32 33.05
N GLN A 122 6.85 0.98 33.15
CA GLN A 122 6.16 1.58 34.29
C GLN A 122 4.66 1.67 34.02
N PRO A 123 3.82 1.74 35.08
CA PRO A 123 2.41 2.07 34.91
C PRO A 123 2.24 3.38 34.14
N TRP A 124 1.16 3.48 33.36
CA TRP A 124 0.87 4.71 32.63
C TRP A 124 0.61 5.89 33.57
N ASP A 125 1.32 7.01 33.37
CA ASP A 125 1.30 8.18 34.26
C ASP A 125 -0.12 8.73 34.53
N TYR A 126 -1.00 8.71 33.53
CA TYR A 126 -2.39 9.14 33.72
C TYR A 126 -3.11 8.24 34.72
N MET A 127 -2.97 6.92 34.58
CA MET A 127 -3.52 5.95 35.53
C MET A 127 -2.89 6.13 36.92
N ALA A 128 -1.57 6.23 37.00
CA ALA A 128 -0.87 6.41 38.28
C ALA A 128 -1.30 7.67 39.03
N SER A 129 -1.67 8.74 38.31
CA SER A 129 -2.08 10.02 38.91
C SER A 129 -3.57 10.13 39.21
N LYS A 130 -4.44 9.59 38.36
CA LYS A 130 -5.91 9.73 38.47
C LYS A 130 -6.60 8.53 39.11
N HIS A 131 -6.09 7.33 38.87
CA HIS A 131 -6.64 6.04 39.33
C HIS A 131 -5.53 5.13 39.86
N PRO A 132 -4.79 5.56 40.92
CA PRO A 132 -3.60 4.84 41.40
C PRO A 132 -3.87 3.38 41.79
N GLU A 133 -5.10 3.05 42.20
CA GLU A 133 -5.54 1.70 42.54
C GLU A 133 -5.71 0.76 41.33
N ARG A 134 -5.75 1.31 40.11
CA ARG A 134 -5.85 0.56 38.85
C ARG A 134 -4.56 0.62 38.02
N ALA A 135 -3.56 1.37 38.47
CA ALA A 135 -2.32 1.60 37.73
C ALA A 135 -1.42 0.35 37.73
N LEU A 136 -1.54 -0.47 36.69
CA LEU A 136 -0.72 -1.66 36.44
C LEU A 136 0.36 -1.38 35.38
N CYS A 137 1.46 -2.12 35.46
CA CYS A 137 2.58 -2.01 34.52
C CYS A 137 2.51 -2.99 33.33
N TYR A 138 1.66 -4.02 33.35
CA TYR A 138 1.48 -5.02 32.27
C TYR A 138 2.78 -5.56 31.63
N PRO A 139 3.79 -5.99 32.40
CA PRO A 139 5.10 -6.36 31.85
C PRO A 139 4.97 -7.50 30.83
N GLY A 140 5.73 -7.45 29.75
CA GLY A 140 5.63 -8.43 28.66
C GLY A 140 4.46 -8.20 27.71
N THR A 141 3.55 -7.27 27.97
CA THR A 141 2.45 -6.93 27.05
C THR A 141 2.70 -5.58 26.39
N ALA A 142 2.73 -5.57 25.06
CA ALA A 142 2.73 -4.33 24.29
C ALA A 142 1.31 -3.78 24.21
N TYR A 143 1.13 -2.52 24.63
CA TYR A 143 -0.18 -1.89 24.72
C TYR A 143 -0.14 -0.39 24.35
N LEU A 144 -1.30 0.17 23.99
CA LEU A 144 -1.50 1.59 23.72
C LEU A 144 -2.55 2.14 24.67
N ALA A 145 -2.30 3.31 25.26
CA ALA A 145 -3.23 3.97 26.17
C ALA A 145 -3.51 5.41 25.75
N ALA A 146 -4.76 5.87 25.86
CA ALA A 146 -5.12 7.25 25.54
C ALA A 146 -5.95 7.85 26.69
N PRO A 147 -5.63 9.07 27.18
CA PRO A 147 -6.36 9.70 28.29
C PRO A 147 -7.71 10.29 27.87
N ASN A 148 -7.89 10.52 26.58
CA ASN A 148 -9.08 11.16 26.02
C ASN A 148 -9.21 10.83 24.54
N LEU A 149 -9.40 9.54 24.25
CA LEU A 149 -9.72 9.09 22.89
C LEU A 149 -11.06 9.71 22.49
N ASP A 150 -11.05 10.50 21.41
CA ASP A 150 -12.27 11.09 20.83
C ASP A 150 -13.14 10.00 20.18
N LEU A 151 -14.39 9.85 20.63
CA LEU A 151 -15.39 8.94 20.09
C LEU A 151 -16.39 9.63 19.15
N ARG A 152 -16.21 10.93 18.88
CA ARG A 152 -17.14 11.77 18.11
C ARG A 152 -18.52 11.71 18.75
N ASN A 153 -19.57 11.53 17.95
CA ASN A 153 -20.95 11.40 18.37
C ASN A 153 -21.36 9.96 18.72
N SER A 154 -20.40 9.03 18.86
CA SER A 154 -20.67 7.62 19.17
C SER A 154 -20.44 7.30 20.65
N GLY A 155 -21.26 6.40 21.21
CA GLY A 155 -21.04 5.77 22.51
C GLY A 155 -20.17 4.52 22.47
N SER A 156 -19.83 4.04 21.27
CA SER A 156 -19.04 2.84 21.01
C SER A 156 -17.65 3.20 20.48
N LEU A 157 -16.68 2.33 20.74
CA LEU A 157 -15.33 2.47 20.20
C LEU A 157 -15.33 2.42 18.66
N PRO A 158 -14.52 3.25 17.98
CA PRO A 158 -14.28 3.09 16.55
C PRO A 158 -13.52 1.79 16.27
N ASN A 159 -13.56 1.31 15.03
CA ASN A 159 -12.76 0.16 14.63
C ASN A 159 -11.28 0.56 14.58
N LEU A 160 -10.49 0.07 15.52
CA LEU A 160 -9.08 0.42 15.68
C LEU A 160 -8.17 -0.77 15.38
N ASN A 161 -7.23 -0.56 14.46
CA ASN A 161 -6.13 -1.49 14.19
C ASN A 161 -4.82 -0.73 14.18
N PHE A 162 -3.74 -1.41 14.52
CA PHE A 162 -2.44 -0.81 14.72
C PHE A 162 -1.38 -1.60 13.98
N GLU A 163 -0.44 -0.89 13.36
CA GLU A 163 0.75 -1.51 12.80
C GLU A 163 1.74 -1.78 13.93
N VAL A 164 2.12 -3.03 14.09
CA VAL A 164 3.00 -3.49 15.16
C VAL A 164 4.32 -3.93 14.54
N TYR A 165 5.41 -3.31 14.98
CA TYR A 165 6.78 -3.71 14.62
C TYR A 165 7.24 -4.69 15.69
N GLY A 166 6.93 -5.97 15.46
CA GLY A 166 7.05 -7.06 16.41
C GLY A 166 8.48 -7.57 16.60
N LYS A 167 8.57 -8.88 16.86
CA LYS A 167 9.82 -9.58 17.18
C LYS A 167 10.61 -9.93 15.91
N LEU A 168 11.93 -10.06 16.06
CA LEU A 168 12.85 -10.63 15.06
C LEU A 168 12.86 -9.93 13.69
N ILE A 169 12.61 -8.61 13.65
CA ILE A 169 12.72 -7.81 12.42
C ILE A 169 14.13 -7.93 11.85
N TYR A 170 14.23 -8.35 10.59
CA TYR A 170 15.49 -8.52 9.89
C TYR A 170 16.12 -7.14 9.59
N PRO A 171 17.44 -6.95 9.81
CA PRO A 171 18.10 -5.66 9.57
C PRO A 171 17.89 -5.15 8.14
N GLY A 172 17.45 -3.89 8.01
CA GLY A 172 17.17 -3.27 6.70
C GLY A 172 15.84 -3.70 6.06
N SER A 173 15.02 -4.46 6.78
CA SER A 173 13.66 -4.85 6.38
C SER A 173 12.64 -4.49 7.47
N LEU A 174 11.36 -4.70 7.16
CA LEU A 174 10.25 -4.67 8.13
C LEU A 174 9.80 -6.09 8.51
N ASP A 175 10.27 -7.10 7.78
CA ASP A 175 9.89 -8.50 7.92
C ASP A 175 10.93 -9.28 8.73
N ALA A 176 10.52 -10.42 9.29
CA ALA A 176 11.39 -11.34 10.01
C ALA A 176 11.90 -12.47 9.11
N HIS A 177 13.09 -12.98 9.44
CA HIS A 177 13.70 -14.06 8.68
C HIS A 177 13.04 -15.42 9.01
N PRO A 178 12.66 -16.26 8.02
CA PRO A 178 11.95 -17.52 8.27
C PRO A 178 12.65 -18.46 9.25
N ALA A 179 13.97 -18.61 9.11
CA ALA A 179 14.79 -19.40 10.04
C ALA A 179 14.72 -18.92 11.50
N ASP A 180 14.64 -17.61 11.73
CA ASP A 180 14.55 -17.03 13.09
C ASP A 180 13.15 -17.24 13.69
N ILE A 181 12.11 -17.10 12.86
CA ILE A 181 10.72 -17.38 13.26
C ILE A 181 10.58 -18.85 13.67
N ILE A 182 11.04 -19.76 12.82
CA ILE A 182 10.98 -21.21 13.10
C ILE A 182 11.79 -21.56 14.35
N ALA A 183 13.00 -21.01 14.49
CA ALA A 183 13.81 -21.23 15.69
C ALA A 183 13.10 -20.75 16.97
N ALA A 184 12.39 -19.61 16.93
CA ALA A 184 11.61 -19.11 18.06
C ALA A 184 10.41 -20.02 18.39
N ILE A 185 9.63 -20.44 17.38
CA ILE A 185 8.50 -21.36 17.56
C ILE A 185 8.96 -22.68 18.20
N ILE A 186 10.13 -23.18 17.79
CA ILE A 186 10.67 -24.43 18.30
C ILE A 186 11.24 -24.25 19.72
N ALA A 187 12.11 -23.27 19.95
CA ALA A 187 12.96 -23.22 21.15
C ALA A 187 12.40 -22.38 22.31
N ASP A 188 11.52 -21.41 22.05
CA ASP A 188 11.03 -20.50 23.09
C ASP A 188 10.04 -21.22 24.02
N GLU A 189 10.21 -21.07 25.34
CA GLU A 189 9.36 -21.71 26.36
C GLU A 189 8.05 -20.96 26.62
N GLN A 190 7.98 -19.68 26.25
CA GLN A 190 6.83 -18.81 26.52
C GLN A 190 5.90 -18.71 25.30
N ILE A 191 6.47 -18.47 24.11
CA ILE A 191 5.70 -18.32 22.86
C ILE A 191 5.85 -19.50 21.91
N GLY A 192 6.76 -20.42 22.18
CA GLY A 192 7.03 -21.62 21.38
C GLY A 192 6.70 -22.92 22.11
N VAL A 193 7.32 -24.02 21.67
CA VAL A 193 7.12 -25.36 22.25
C VAL A 193 8.21 -25.79 23.24
N GLY A 194 9.25 -24.95 23.46
CA GLY A 194 10.37 -25.29 24.35
C GLY A 194 11.15 -26.55 23.95
N PHE A 195 11.20 -26.87 22.66
CA PHE A 195 11.86 -28.07 22.16
C PHE A 195 13.39 -27.95 22.28
N PRO A 196 14.11 -29.01 22.70
CA PRO A 196 15.54 -28.90 22.98
C PRO A 196 16.36 -28.55 21.74
N ALA A 197 17.06 -27.41 21.78
CA ALA A 197 17.87 -26.90 20.67
C ALA A 197 18.94 -27.89 20.15
N LYS A 198 19.38 -28.87 20.96
CA LYS A 198 20.32 -29.93 20.55
C LYS A 198 19.80 -30.82 19.41
N TYR A 199 18.48 -30.85 19.20
CA TYR A 199 17.82 -31.63 18.15
C TYR A 199 17.49 -30.78 16.91
N ILE A 200 17.94 -29.53 16.85
CA ILE A 200 17.85 -28.67 15.66
C ILE A 200 19.26 -28.62 15.04
N ASP A 201 19.36 -28.80 13.72
CA ASP A 201 20.65 -28.69 13.04
C ASP A 201 21.00 -27.24 12.66
N ASP A 202 22.17 -27.03 12.05
CA ASP A 202 22.57 -25.72 11.55
C ASP A 202 21.57 -25.18 10.51
N LEU A 203 21.08 -23.96 10.74
CA LEU A 203 20.13 -23.28 9.88
C LEU A 203 20.81 -22.36 8.85
N THR A 204 22.15 -22.32 8.78
CA THR A 204 22.86 -21.39 7.89
C THR A 204 22.56 -21.63 6.41
N GLY A 205 22.42 -22.90 5.98
CA GLY A 205 22.02 -23.23 4.61
C GLY A 205 20.66 -22.63 4.25
N PHE A 206 19.65 -22.90 5.08
CA PHE A 206 18.30 -22.34 4.91
C PHE A 206 18.29 -20.81 5.02
N ARG A 207 19.04 -20.23 5.96
CA ARG A 207 19.18 -18.78 6.11
C ARG A 207 19.76 -18.14 4.86
N ASN A 208 20.84 -18.69 4.32
CA ASN A 208 21.43 -18.18 3.09
C ASN A 208 20.48 -18.32 1.91
N TYR A 209 19.69 -19.39 1.83
CA TYR A 209 18.68 -19.58 0.79
C TYR A 209 17.59 -18.49 0.84
N CYS A 210 17.00 -18.28 2.02
CA CYS A 210 15.97 -17.25 2.20
C CYS A 210 16.53 -15.85 1.91
N THR A 211 17.67 -15.48 2.48
CA THR A 211 18.29 -14.17 2.23
C THR A 211 18.65 -13.98 0.75
N ALA A 212 19.21 -14.99 0.09
CA ALA A 212 19.58 -14.91 -1.32
C ALA A 212 18.38 -14.71 -2.25
N ASN A 213 17.22 -15.27 -1.89
CA ASN A 213 15.97 -15.13 -2.63
C ASN A 213 15.06 -13.99 -2.12
N GLY A 214 15.47 -13.25 -1.09
CA GLY A 214 14.67 -12.17 -0.51
C GLY A 214 13.40 -12.64 0.22
N ILE A 215 13.39 -13.87 0.74
CA ILE A 215 12.25 -14.48 1.42
C ILE A 215 12.24 -14.04 2.88
N LEU A 216 11.29 -13.19 3.25
CA LEU A 216 11.03 -12.74 4.61
C LEU A 216 9.51 -12.74 4.89
N PHE A 217 9.13 -12.93 6.15
CA PHE A 217 7.72 -13.07 6.56
C PHE A 217 7.38 -12.17 7.76
N SER A 218 6.09 -11.85 7.92
CA SER A 218 5.55 -11.15 9.09
C SER A 218 4.30 -11.84 9.65
N PRO A 219 4.42 -13.08 10.19
CA PRO A 219 3.26 -13.78 10.74
C PRO A 219 2.73 -13.10 12.01
N THR A 220 1.40 -13.18 12.16
CA THR A 220 0.69 -12.82 13.39
C THR A 220 -0.09 -14.03 13.88
N TYR A 221 0.26 -14.54 15.07
CA TYR A 221 -0.45 -15.65 15.68
C TYR A 221 -1.47 -15.11 16.68
N THR A 222 -2.75 -15.15 16.31
CA THR A 222 -3.89 -14.66 17.12
C THR A 222 -4.76 -15.79 17.68
N ALA A 223 -4.34 -17.04 17.50
CA ALA A 223 -4.96 -18.23 18.06
C ALA A 223 -3.89 -19.30 18.31
N GLN A 224 -4.19 -20.29 19.14
CA GLN A 224 -3.33 -21.44 19.36
C GLN A 224 -3.45 -22.42 18.18
N THR A 225 -2.31 -22.81 17.60
CA THR A 225 -2.22 -23.78 16.50
C THR A 225 -1.06 -24.74 16.74
N GLU A 226 -1.03 -25.86 16.03
CA GLU A 226 0.07 -26.82 16.15
C GLU A 226 1.35 -26.25 15.54
N ALA A 227 2.46 -26.34 16.27
CA ALA A 227 3.75 -25.80 15.81
C ALA A 227 4.21 -26.46 14.49
N GLN A 228 3.92 -27.75 14.30
CA GLN A 228 4.22 -28.44 13.04
C GLN A 228 3.49 -27.77 11.86
N GLU A 229 2.19 -27.51 11.99
CA GLU A 229 1.39 -26.89 10.92
C GLU A 229 1.95 -25.51 10.54
N ILE A 230 2.32 -24.71 11.54
CA ILE A 230 2.95 -23.41 11.32
C ILE A 230 4.28 -23.58 10.55
N ILE A 231 5.16 -24.46 11.01
CA ILE A 231 6.47 -24.68 10.39
C ILE A 231 6.32 -25.20 8.96
N THR A 232 5.43 -26.17 8.74
CA THR A 232 5.13 -26.70 7.39
C THR A 232 4.67 -25.60 6.46
N SER A 233 3.79 -24.71 6.90
CA SER A 233 3.31 -23.59 6.08
C SER A 233 4.42 -22.59 5.72
N LEU A 234 5.27 -22.22 6.69
CA LEU A 234 6.43 -21.34 6.46
C LEU A 234 7.45 -21.98 5.51
N CYS A 235 7.72 -23.27 5.69
CA CYS A 235 8.64 -24.06 4.84
C CYS A 235 8.10 -24.21 3.41
N GLN A 236 6.80 -24.47 3.23
CA GLN A 236 6.16 -24.55 1.92
C GLN A 236 6.31 -23.23 1.15
N ALA A 237 6.03 -22.09 1.80
CA ALA A 237 6.20 -20.77 1.20
C ALA A 237 7.67 -20.45 0.88
N ALA A 238 8.60 -20.98 1.67
CA ALA A 238 10.04 -20.82 1.48
C ALA A 238 10.68 -21.90 0.58
N ASN A 239 9.89 -22.73 -0.11
CA ASN A 239 10.37 -23.82 -0.96
C ASN A 239 11.42 -24.71 -0.24
N THR A 240 11.09 -25.15 0.97
CA THR A 240 11.99 -25.87 1.87
C THR A 240 11.25 -27.02 2.54
N GLU A 241 11.95 -28.12 2.81
CA GLU A 241 11.39 -29.28 3.52
C GLU A 241 12.05 -29.45 4.90
N PRO A 242 11.26 -29.61 5.99
CA PRO A 242 11.78 -30.05 7.27
C PRO A 242 11.99 -31.58 7.27
N VAL A 243 13.21 -32.03 7.49
CA VAL A 243 13.54 -33.48 7.53
C VAL A 243 14.29 -33.86 8.79
N TRP A 244 14.02 -35.07 9.30
CA TRP A 244 14.83 -35.67 10.34
C TRP A 244 16.01 -36.41 9.70
N SER A 245 17.22 -36.00 10.07
CA SER A 245 18.45 -36.67 9.65
C SER A 245 19.45 -36.65 10.79
N GLN A 246 20.10 -37.80 11.03
CA GLN A 246 21.14 -37.95 12.07
C GLN A 246 20.68 -37.49 13.47
N GLY A 247 19.40 -37.71 13.79
CA GLY A 247 18.81 -37.33 15.08
C GLY A 247 18.56 -35.84 15.26
N LYS A 248 18.61 -35.04 14.19
CA LYS A 248 18.31 -33.61 14.20
C LYS A 248 17.30 -33.23 13.13
N LEU A 249 16.54 -32.19 13.40
CA LEU A 249 15.67 -31.52 12.44
C LEU A 249 16.52 -30.60 11.56
N ARG A 250 16.56 -30.89 10.26
CA ARG A 250 17.19 -30.08 9.21
C ARG A 250 16.10 -29.38 8.39
N LEU A 251 16.38 -28.16 7.94
CA LEU A 251 15.56 -27.46 6.96
C LEU A 251 16.33 -27.40 5.64
N ILE A 252 15.89 -28.18 4.65
CA ILE A 252 16.60 -28.36 3.39
C ILE A 252 15.80 -27.68 2.26
N PRO A 253 16.30 -26.57 1.68
CA PRO A 253 15.68 -25.97 0.50
C PRO A 253 15.64 -26.93 -0.67
N TYR A 254 14.56 -26.89 -1.46
CA TYR A 254 14.46 -27.72 -2.67
C TYR A 254 15.45 -27.28 -3.76
N GLY A 255 15.93 -26.02 -3.72
CA GLY A 255 16.81 -25.45 -4.74
C GLY A 255 18.14 -26.19 -4.90
N LEU A 256 18.46 -26.53 -6.16
CA LEU A 256 19.67 -27.28 -6.57
C LEU A 256 20.70 -26.43 -7.32
N ALA A 257 20.48 -25.11 -7.39
CA ALA A 257 21.41 -24.16 -8.02
C ALA A 257 21.97 -23.19 -6.98
N GLU A 258 23.21 -22.74 -7.19
CA GLU A 258 23.79 -21.66 -6.39
C GLU A 258 22.98 -20.37 -6.62
N VAL A 259 22.62 -19.68 -5.54
CA VAL A 259 21.88 -18.41 -5.59
C VAL A 259 22.63 -17.40 -4.74
N THR A 260 22.87 -16.21 -5.29
CA THR A 260 23.47 -15.09 -4.56
C THR A 260 22.57 -13.87 -4.65
N GLY A 261 22.25 -13.27 -3.49
CA GLY A 261 21.36 -12.12 -3.37
C GLY A 261 21.28 -11.66 -1.92
N GLY A 262 20.79 -10.44 -1.66
CA GLY A 262 20.58 -9.97 -0.28
C GLY A 262 21.81 -9.96 0.64
N GLY A 263 23.03 -10.05 0.08
CA GLY A 263 24.28 -10.18 0.84
C GLY A 263 24.64 -11.61 1.27
N ALA A 264 23.91 -12.63 0.82
CA ALA A 264 24.19 -14.05 1.10
C ALA A 264 24.34 -14.88 -0.18
N THR A 265 25.06 -16.00 -0.07
CA THR A 265 25.19 -17.01 -1.12
C THR A 265 24.74 -18.35 -0.58
N TYR A 266 23.69 -18.91 -1.17
CA TYR A 266 23.25 -20.27 -0.94
C TYR A 266 23.99 -21.21 -1.89
N LYS A 267 24.61 -22.25 -1.32
CA LYS A 267 25.21 -23.35 -2.08
C LYS A 267 24.41 -24.62 -1.80
N PRO A 268 23.78 -25.21 -2.82
CA PRO A 268 23.03 -26.44 -2.64
C PRO A 268 23.99 -27.60 -2.28
N PRO A 269 23.49 -28.63 -1.57
CA PRO A 269 24.20 -29.89 -1.45
C PRO A 269 24.57 -30.46 -2.82
N LYS A 270 25.63 -31.28 -2.87
CA LYS A 270 26.02 -31.97 -4.11
C LYS A 270 24.84 -32.84 -4.59
N ALA A 271 24.45 -32.69 -5.85
CA ALA A 271 23.41 -33.50 -6.48
C ALA A 271 23.80 -33.76 -7.96
N PRO A 272 23.63 -34.99 -8.49
CA PRO A 272 23.29 -36.22 -7.77
C PRO A 272 24.46 -36.73 -6.91
N ILE A 273 24.15 -37.42 -5.81
CA ILE A 273 25.15 -37.97 -4.88
C ILE A 273 25.64 -39.34 -5.35
N TYR A 274 24.72 -40.17 -5.87
CA TYR A 274 24.98 -41.50 -6.40
C TYR A 274 24.26 -41.71 -7.74
N ASP A 275 24.83 -42.60 -8.55
CA ASP A 275 24.12 -43.24 -9.65
C ASP A 275 23.82 -44.69 -9.25
N ILE A 276 22.54 -44.99 -9.06
CA ILE A 276 22.01 -46.27 -8.63
C ILE A 276 21.71 -47.11 -9.87
N THR A 277 22.36 -48.26 -9.95
CA THR A 277 22.28 -49.16 -11.11
C THR A 277 21.65 -50.50 -10.72
N MET A 278 21.49 -51.40 -11.68
CA MET A 278 20.99 -52.76 -11.45
C MET A 278 21.83 -53.55 -10.43
N ASP A 279 23.09 -53.18 -10.21
CA ASP A 279 23.97 -53.83 -9.22
C ASP A 279 23.67 -53.37 -7.78
N ASP A 280 22.92 -52.28 -7.61
CA ASP A 280 22.65 -51.64 -6.31
C ASP A 280 21.27 -51.98 -5.75
N PHE A 281 20.30 -52.34 -6.61
CA PHE A 281 18.95 -52.69 -6.22
C PHE A 281 18.88 -54.06 -5.55
N VAL A 282 18.05 -54.15 -4.51
CA VAL A 282 17.63 -55.41 -3.89
C VAL A 282 16.26 -55.78 -4.45
N TYR A 283 16.22 -56.83 -5.25
CA TYR A 283 15.00 -57.26 -5.95
C TYR A 283 15.00 -58.77 -6.20
N VAL A 284 13.82 -59.30 -6.51
CA VAL A 284 13.65 -60.70 -6.91
C VAL A 284 13.86 -60.81 -8.42
N GLU A 285 14.70 -61.76 -8.85
CA GLU A 285 14.96 -61.99 -10.27
C GLU A 285 13.64 -62.27 -11.03
N GLY A 286 13.41 -61.50 -12.09
CA GLY A 286 12.18 -61.55 -12.90
C GLY A 286 11.10 -60.53 -12.52
N GLU A 287 11.25 -59.83 -11.40
CA GLU A 287 10.43 -58.68 -11.03
C GLU A 287 11.13 -57.35 -11.32
N PRO A 288 10.38 -56.28 -11.65
CA PRO A 288 10.98 -54.96 -11.86
C PRO A 288 11.53 -54.42 -10.53
N PRO A 289 12.82 -54.03 -10.46
CA PRO A 289 13.44 -53.52 -9.24
C PRO A 289 12.92 -52.13 -8.82
N VAL A 290 12.39 -51.37 -9.78
CA VAL A 290 11.83 -50.04 -9.58
C VAL A 290 10.35 -50.07 -9.96
N ARG A 291 9.50 -49.58 -9.05
CA ARG A 291 8.07 -49.41 -9.28
C ARG A 291 7.76 -47.93 -9.46
N ALA A 292 7.33 -47.55 -10.66
CA ALA A 292 6.90 -46.18 -10.94
C ALA A 292 5.40 -46.02 -10.67
N LYS A 293 5.04 -45.03 -9.88
CA LYS A 293 3.68 -44.62 -9.55
C LYS A 293 3.44 -43.21 -10.12
N PRO A 294 2.70 -43.07 -11.23
CA PRO A 294 2.43 -41.76 -11.80
C PRO A 294 1.42 -41.00 -10.94
N ASN A 295 1.64 -39.70 -10.77
CA ASN A 295 0.65 -38.78 -10.22
C ASN A 295 -0.50 -38.63 -11.22
N LEU A 296 -1.73 -38.63 -10.71
CA LEU A 296 -2.90 -38.50 -11.59
C LEU A 296 -2.85 -37.15 -12.29
N VAL A 297 -3.22 -37.13 -13.57
CA VAL A 297 -3.30 -35.88 -14.35
C VAL A 297 -4.29 -34.89 -13.71
N ALA A 298 -5.29 -35.39 -12.97
CA ALA A 298 -6.21 -34.61 -12.17
C ALA A 298 -5.51 -33.78 -11.07
N ASP A 299 -4.42 -34.30 -10.51
CA ASP A 299 -3.69 -33.70 -9.39
C ASP A 299 -2.50 -32.84 -9.85
N ARG A 300 -2.33 -32.67 -11.17
CA ARG A 300 -1.28 -31.85 -11.79
C ARG A 300 -1.85 -30.51 -12.27
N PHE A 301 -1.91 -29.56 -11.34
CA PHE A 301 -2.37 -28.20 -11.56
C PHE A 301 -1.37 -27.36 -12.34
N ASN A 302 -1.87 -26.46 -13.18
CA ASN A 302 -1.09 -25.50 -13.96
C ASN A 302 -1.42 -24.03 -13.64
N VAL A 303 -2.26 -23.82 -12.61
CA VAL A 303 -2.51 -22.52 -11.99
C VAL A 303 -2.54 -22.72 -10.46
N GLN A 304 -1.68 -22.00 -9.73
CA GLN A 304 -1.66 -22.00 -8.27
C GLN A 304 -2.02 -20.59 -7.75
N PRO A 305 -3.23 -20.40 -7.21
CA PRO A 305 -3.59 -19.20 -6.47
C PRO A 305 -3.10 -19.27 -5.02
N ILE A 306 -2.69 -18.13 -4.46
CA ILE A 306 -2.43 -17.94 -3.03
C ILE A 306 -3.02 -16.59 -2.59
N GLU A 307 -3.19 -16.42 -1.29
CA GLU A 307 -3.65 -15.15 -0.69
C GLU A 307 -2.62 -14.61 0.30
N ILE A 308 -2.27 -13.34 0.16
CA ILE A 308 -1.31 -12.65 1.03
C ILE A 308 -1.94 -11.44 1.70
N MET A 309 -1.33 -10.92 2.77
CA MET A 309 -1.71 -9.64 3.38
C MET A 309 -0.75 -8.53 2.96
N ASN A 310 -0.99 -7.87 1.82
CA ASN A 310 -0.01 -6.96 1.23
C ASN A 310 0.15 -5.66 2.05
N ARG A 311 1.33 -5.46 2.65
CA ARG A 311 1.69 -4.25 3.43
C ARG A 311 1.58 -2.97 2.60
N ALA A 312 1.96 -3.00 1.32
CA ALA A 312 1.87 -1.84 0.44
C ALA A 312 0.41 -1.39 0.21
N ASN A 313 -0.54 -2.30 0.40
CA ASN A 313 -1.97 -2.06 0.32
C ASN A 313 -2.64 -2.16 1.71
N ASP A 314 -2.00 -1.60 2.73
CA ASP A 314 -2.54 -1.49 4.10
C ASP A 314 -2.97 -2.84 4.73
N TYR A 315 -2.21 -3.90 4.42
CA TYR A 315 -2.43 -5.29 4.86
C TYR A 315 -3.77 -5.89 4.41
N ASN A 316 -4.34 -5.36 3.32
CA ASN A 316 -5.51 -5.97 2.70
C ASN A 316 -5.14 -7.27 1.99
N ILE A 317 -6.10 -8.21 1.95
CA ILE A 317 -5.95 -9.48 1.24
C ILE A 317 -5.72 -9.21 -0.25
N GLU A 318 -4.65 -9.76 -0.78
CA GLU A 318 -4.33 -9.74 -2.20
C GLU A 318 -4.15 -11.17 -2.72
N PRO A 319 -4.98 -11.61 -3.68
CA PRO A 319 -4.76 -12.88 -4.35
C PRO A 319 -3.61 -12.73 -5.35
N ILE A 320 -2.65 -13.64 -5.26
CA ILE A 320 -1.54 -13.80 -6.20
C ILE A 320 -1.72 -15.14 -6.91
N LYS A 321 -1.35 -15.21 -8.19
CA LYS A 321 -1.40 -16.47 -8.93
C LYS A 321 -0.15 -16.68 -9.75
N ALA A 322 0.34 -17.91 -9.74
CA ALA A 322 1.29 -18.41 -10.71
C ALA A 322 0.55 -19.25 -11.75
N THR A 323 0.95 -19.13 -13.02
CA THR A 323 0.39 -19.89 -14.14
C THR A 323 1.52 -20.41 -15.03
N ASP A 324 1.39 -21.63 -15.51
CA ASP A 324 2.21 -22.14 -16.61
C ASP A 324 1.46 -21.99 -17.94
N ASP A 325 1.68 -20.89 -18.65
CA ASP A 325 0.92 -20.54 -19.85
C ASP A 325 1.10 -21.57 -20.99
N VAL A 326 2.28 -22.21 -21.06
CA VAL A 326 2.59 -23.23 -22.07
C VAL A 326 1.73 -24.46 -21.84
N ASP A 327 1.71 -24.98 -20.62
CA ASP A 327 0.91 -26.14 -20.27
C ASP A 327 -0.59 -25.83 -20.29
N VAL A 328 -1.02 -24.63 -19.85
CA VAL A 328 -2.41 -24.16 -19.98
C VAL A 328 -2.86 -24.16 -21.44
N SER A 329 -2.02 -23.71 -22.37
CA SER A 329 -2.36 -23.72 -23.80
C SER A 329 -2.53 -25.14 -24.36
N THR A 330 -1.90 -26.12 -23.74
CA THR A 330 -1.88 -27.52 -24.20
C THR A 330 -2.98 -28.37 -23.54
N ARG A 331 -3.17 -28.24 -22.22
CA ARG A 331 -4.07 -29.10 -21.41
C ARG A 331 -5.31 -28.37 -20.88
N GLY A 332 -5.46 -27.08 -21.16
CA GLY A 332 -6.47 -26.21 -20.58
C GLY A 332 -6.16 -25.84 -19.12
N ILE A 333 -6.96 -24.93 -18.55
CA ILE A 333 -6.78 -24.46 -17.17
C ILE A 333 -7.11 -25.58 -16.18
N ARG A 334 -6.18 -25.82 -15.25
CA ARG A 334 -6.31 -26.71 -14.10
C ARG A 334 -5.84 -25.97 -12.86
N GLN A 335 -6.80 -25.37 -12.17
CA GLN A 335 -6.55 -24.52 -11.02
C GLN A 335 -6.58 -25.32 -9.72
N ALA A 336 -5.55 -25.15 -8.90
CA ALA A 336 -5.51 -25.63 -7.53
C ALA A 336 -6.36 -24.75 -6.60
N ASP A 337 -6.67 -25.26 -5.41
CA ASP A 337 -7.29 -24.46 -4.36
C ASP A 337 -6.35 -23.32 -3.90
N SER A 338 -6.95 -22.21 -3.48
CA SER A 338 -6.22 -21.05 -2.95
C SER A 338 -5.59 -21.39 -1.60
N ILE A 339 -4.31 -21.08 -1.42
CA ILE A 339 -3.60 -21.27 -0.16
C ILE A 339 -3.50 -19.93 0.57
N GLU A 340 -3.98 -19.86 1.81
CA GLU A 340 -3.86 -18.68 2.66
C GLU A 340 -2.44 -18.58 3.23
N MET A 341 -1.70 -17.54 2.82
CA MET A 341 -0.35 -17.23 3.27
C MET A 341 -0.29 -15.81 3.84
N HIS A 342 -1.18 -15.51 4.79
CA HIS A 342 -1.32 -14.19 5.42
C HIS A 342 -0.08 -13.69 6.20
N PHE A 343 0.92 -14.55 6.39
CA PHE A 343 2.24 -14.17 6.91
C PHE A 343 3.16 -13.55 5.86
N ILE A 344 2.81 -13.64 4.57
CA ILE A 344 3.51 -12.95 3.48
C ILE A 344 2.91 -11.56 3.33
N THR A 345 3.76 -10.53 3.38
CA THR A 345 3.32 -9.13 3.24
C THR A 345 3.88 -8.41 2.03
N GLN A 346 4.68 -9.10 1.21
CA GLN A 346 5.27 -8.59 -0.02
C GLN A 346 4.82 -9.42 -1.22
N ALA A 347 4.35 -8.76 -2.29
CA ALA A 347 3.85 -9.44 -3.48
C ALA A 347 4.92 -10.27 -4.21
N SER A 348 6.18 -9.82 -4.21
CA SER A 348 7.31 -10.55 -4.80
C SER A 348 7.55 -11.90 -4.11
N VAL A 349 7.48 -11.93 -2.77
CA VAL A 349 7.61 -13.16 -1.98
C VAL A 349 6.41 -14.08 -2.21
N GLY A 350 5.20 -13.52 -2.32
CA GLY A 350 4.01 -14.29 -2.69
C GLY A 350 4.12 -14.92 -4.08
N GLN A 351 4.62 -14.18 -5.07
CA GLN A 351 4.85 -14.70 -6.42
C GLN A 351 5.87 -15.84 -6.41
N PHE A 352 6.96 -15.70 -5.64
CA PHE A 352 7.94 -16.76 -5.46
C PHE A 352 7.30 -18.03 -4.87
N ALA A 353 6.52 -17.89 -3.80
CA ALA A 353 5.84 -19.03 -3.15
C ALA A 353 4.86 -19.73 -4.12
N ALA A 354 3.99 -18.96 -4.78
CA ALA A 354 3.03 -19.50 -5.75
C ALA A 354 3.74 -20.22 -6.91
N GLN A 355 4.82 -19.63 -7.45
CA GLN A 355 5.59 -20.24 -8.53
C GLN A 355 6.29 -21.53 -8.09
N SER A 356 6.88 -21.54 -6.88
CA SER A 356 7.54 -22.72 -6.31
C SER A 356 6.57 -23.90 -6.18
N ILE A 357 5.39 -23.64 -5.61
CA ILE A 357 4.35 -24.64 -5.42
C ILE A 357 3.84 -25.15 -6.77
N LEU A 358 3.55 -24.24 -7.69
CA LEU A 358 3.08 -24.58 -9.04
C LEU A 358 4.07 -25.50 -9.76
N GLN A 359 5.35 -25.13 -9.79
CA GLN A 359 6.38 -25.89 -10.48
C GLN A 359 6.50 -27.30 -9.92
N ARG A 360 6.50 -27.45 -8.59
CA ARG A 360 6.54 -28.77 -7.95
C ARG A 360 5.30 -29.60 -8.28
N GLN A 361 4.09 -29.05 -8.14
CA GLN A 361 2.84 -29.78 -8.45
C GLN A 361 2.73 -30.19 -9.92
N LEU A 362 3.20 -29.35 -10.84
CA LEU A 362 3.06 -29.59 -12.28
C LEU A 362 4.06 -30.61 -12.81
N TYR A 363 5.33 -30.48 -12.40
CA TYR A 363 6.45 -31.21 -13.01
C TYR A 363 6.95 -32.40 -12.20
N THR A 364 6.61 -32.51 -10.92
CA THR A 364 6.83 -33.74 -10.14
C THR A 364 5.74 -34.74 -10.52
N ALA A 365 5.97 -35.50 -11.59
CA ALA A 365 4.93 -36.27 -12.25
C ALA A 365 4.87 -37.73 -11.78
N MET A 366 5.96 -38.27 -11.24
CA MET A 366 6.07 -39.66 -10.83
C MET A 366 6.73 -39.80 -9.45
N GLN A 367 6.32 -40.84 -8.74
CA GLN A 367 7.03 -41.39 -7.59
C GLN A 367 7.63 -42.75 -7.97
N TYR A 368 8.76 -43.08 -7.37
CA TYR A 368 9.48 -44.32 -7.58
C TYR A 368 9.67 -45.02 -6.24
N GLU A 369 9.32 -46.30 -6.17
CA GLU A 369 9.61 -47.17 -5.04
C GLU A 369 10.65 -48.21 -5.46
N PHE A 370 11.71 -48.34 -4.68
CA PHE A 370 12.77 -49.33 -4.89
C PHE A 370 13.48 -49.64 -3.56
N THR A 371 14.16 -50.77 -3.49
CA THR A 371 14.90 -51.20 -2.30
C THR A 371 16.39 -51.20 -2.59
N LEU A 372 17.18 -50.63 -1.68
CA LEU A 372 18.65 -50.59 -1.74
C LEU A 372 19.24 -51.39 -0.58
N SER A 373 20.44 -51.94 -0.79
CA SER A 373 21.17 -52.56 0.32
C SER A 373 21.70 -51.50 1.30
N TRP A 374 22.04 -51.96 2.51
CA TRP A 374 22.67 -51.14 3.56
C TRP A 374 23.93 -50.38 3.13
N ARG A 375 24.56 -50.73 1.99
CA ARG A 375 25.68 -49.97 1.42
C ARG A 375 25.34 -48.49 1.20
N HIS A 376 24.06 -48.16 1.02
CA HIS A 376 23.56 -46.81 0.81
C HIS A 376 22.99 -46.16 2.08
N CYS A 377 23.33 -46.64 3.28
CA CYS A 377 22.86 -46.11 4.57
C CYS A 377 23.25 -44.65 4.87
N LEU A 378 24.06 -44.01 4.02
CA LEU A 378 24.38 -42.59 4.11
C LEU A 378 23.37 -41.69 3.37
N LEU A 379 22.43 -42.28 2.61
CA LEU A 379 21.33 -41.55 2.01
C LEU A 379 20.38 -41.04 3.09
N ASP A 380 20.00 -39.79 2.98
CA ASP A 380 18.98 -39.15 3.81
C ASP A 380 17.80 -38.67 2.92
N PRO A 381 16.59 -38.46 3.49
CA PRO A 381 15.54 -37.73 2.81
C PRO A 381 16.04 -36.37 2.28
N MET A 382 15.53 -35.95 1.12
CA MET A 382 15.95 -34.81 0.29
C MET A 382 17.24 -34.99 -0.52
N ASP A 383 17.98 -36.09 -0.35
CA ASP A 383 19.10 -36.40 -1.24
C ASP A 383 18.61 -36.66 -2.67
N VAL A 384 19.41 -36.21 -3.63
CA VAL A 384 19.15 -36.43 -5.05
C VAL A 384 20.11 -37.49 -5.57
N ILE A 385 19.56 -38.51 -6.21
CA ILE A 385 20.29 -39.60 -6.85
C ILE A 385 19.83 -39.75 -8.30
N THR A 386 20.58 -40.48 -9.11
CA THR A 386 20.11 -40.96 -10.41
C THR A 386 19.79 -42.44 -10.34
N ILE A 387 18.74 -42.88 -11.02
CA ILE A 387 18.38 -44.29 -11.16
C ILE A 387 18.52 -44.74 -12.61
N THR A 388 19.18 -45.88 -12.80
CA THR A 388 19.39 -46.52 -14.10
C THR A 388 18.78 -47.93 -14.08
N GLU A 389 17.61 -48.07 -14.73
CA GLU A 389 16.84 -49.30 -14.84
C GLU A 389 16.37 -49.45 -16.30
N LYS A 390 17.23 -50.04 -17.13
CA LYS A 390 17.00 -50.11 -18.59
C LYS A 390 16.14 -51.30 -19.01
N ALA A 391 15.93 -52.29 -18.15
CA ALA A 391 15.32 -53.56 -18.53
C ALA A 391 13.78 -53.50 -18.55
N PHE A 392 13.14 -52.74 -17.65
CA PHE A 392 11.68 -52.67 -17.57
C PHE A 392 11.12 -51.27 -17.88
N LEU A 393 11.65 -50.23 -17.24
CA LEU A 393 11.17 -48.85 -17.35
C LEU A 393 11.97 -48.00 -18.33
N GLY A 394 13.18 -48.43 -18.71
CA GLY A 394 14.03 -47.71 -19.67
C GLY A 394 14.68 -46.45 -19.09
N LEU A 395 14.85 -46.39 -17.77
CA LEU A 395 15.46 -45.27 -17.06
C LEU A 395 16.98 -45.29 -17.26
N ASP A 396 17.57 -44.14 -17.57
CA ASP A 396 19.01 -43.96 -17.74
C ASP A 396 19.45 -42.68 -17.05
N HIS A 397 20.20 -42.80 -15.96
CA HIS A 397 20.61 -41.67 -15.12
C HIS A 397 19.43 -40.72 -14.77
N HIS A 398 18.24 -41.28 -14.53
CA HIS A 398 17.03 -40.48 -14.30
C HIS A 398 17.09 -39.85 -12.90
N PRO A 399 17.04 -38.52 -12.76
CA PRO A 399 17.19 -37.86 -11.47
C PRO A 399 15.94 -37.98 -10.61
N VAL A 400 16.11 -38.46 -9.39
CA VAL A 400 15.04 -38.59 -8.38
C VAL A 400 15.49 -38.02 -7.04
N ARG A 401 14.56 -37.45 -6.29
CA ARG A 401 14.78 -36.95 -4.93
C ARG A 401 14.12 -37.89 -3.93
N ILE A 402 14.85 -38.33 -2.92
CA ILE A 402 14.32 -39.19 -1.88
C ILE A 402 13.36 -38.39 -1.00
N ILE A 403 12.15 -38.91 -0.78
CA ILE A 403 11.15 -38.32 0.12
C ILE A 403 10.96 -39.15 1.39
N GLU A 404 11.23 -40.45 1.32
CA GLU A 404 11.04 -41.38 2.44
C GLU A 404 12.06 -42.52 2.38
N ILE A 405 12.52 -42.95 3.55
CA ILE A 405 13.39 -44.11 3.76
C ILE A 405 12.84 -44.92 4.92
N GLU A 406 12.57 -46.20 4.69
CA GLU A 406 12.22 -47.18 5.72
C GLU A 406 13.27 -48.30 5.77
N GLU A 407 13.70 -48.70 6.97
CA GLU A 407 14.55 -49.88 7.16
C GLU A 407 13.67 -51.13 7.34
N ASP A 408 13.90 -52.17 6.54
CA ASP A 408 13.18 -53.44 6.68
C ASP A 408 13.87 -54.42 7.67
N ASP A 409 13.21 -55.55 7.94
CA ASP A 409 13.71 -56.57 8.89
C ASP A 409 15.06 -57.19 8.47
N GLU A 410 15.46 -57.04 7.20
CA GLU A 410 16.71 -57.53 6.63
C GLU A 410 17.79 -56.44 6.55
N GLN A 411 17.54 -55.26 7.10
CA GLN A 411 18.42 -54.07 7.02
C GLN A 411 18.59 -53.54 5.59
N ASN A 412 17.63 -53.79 4.70
CA ASN A 412 17.57 -53.08 3.43
C ASN A 412 16.80 -51.77 3.61
N LEU A 413 17.08 -50.83 2.71
CA LEU A 413 16.51 -49.50 2.70
C LEU A 413 15.43 -49.45 1.63
N ARG A 414 14.16 -49.44 2.05
CA ARG A 414 13.04 -49.16 1.16
C ARG A 414 12.97 -47.66 0.94
N ILE A 415 13.11 -47.24 -0.31
CA ILE A 415 13.16 -45.84 -0.72
C ILE A 415 11.87 -45.49 -1.46
N VAL A 416 11.28 -44.36 -1.09
CA VAL A 416 10.31 -43.65 -1.92
C VAL A 416 10.97 -42.37 -2.39
N ALA A 417 10.98 -42.15 -3.70
CA ALA A 417 11.55 -40.97 -4.32
C ALA A 417 10.56 -40.30 -5.29
N GLU A 418 10.67 -38.99 -5.46
CA GLU A 418 9.92 -38.20 -6.43
C GLU A 418 10.79 -37.82 -7.63
N ASP A 419 10.16 -37.54 -8.77
CA ASP A 419 10.82 -36.95 -9.94
C ASP A 419 11.60 -35.67 -9.55
N CYS A 420 12.84 -35.54 -10.02
CA CYS A 420 13.66 -34.35 -9.80
C CYS A 420 14.17 -33.74 -11.12
N PRO A 421 13.26 -33.22 -11.97
CA PRO A 421 13.63 -32.62 -13.25
C PRO A 421 14.52 -31.37 -13.05
N GLU A 422 15.45 -31.17 -13.98
CA GLU A 422 16.31 -29.99 -13.98
C GLU A 422 15.48 -28.70 -14.13
N GLY A 423 15.87 -27.64 -13.40
CA GLY A 423 15.27 -26.30 -13.51
C GLY A 423 13.94 -26.10 -12.79
N VAL A 424 13.30 -27.14 -12.26
CA VAL A 424 11.99 -27.06 -11.55
C VAL A 424 12.15 -26.68 -10.07
N ASN A 425 13.35 -26.87 -9.52
CA ASN A 425 13.61 -26.80 -8.09
C ASN A 425 14.00 -25.40 -7.58
N SER A 426 14.33 -24.47 -8.49
CA SER A 426 14.75 -23.11 -8.19
C SER A 426 13.91 -22.11 -9.02
N PRO A 427 12.82 -21.58 -8.47
CA PRO A 427 11.98 -20.64 -9.18
C PRO A 427 12.71 -19.31 -9.40
N THR A 428 12.58 -18.74 -10.58
CA THR A 428 13.08 -17.40 -10.87
C THR A 428 12.24 -16.37 -10.11
N VAL A 429 12.89 -15.47 -9.36
CA VAL A 429 12.20 -14.34 -8.72
C VAL A 429 11.76 -13.37 -9.82
N TYR A 430 10.45 -13.28 -10.07
CA TYR A 430 9.88 -12.27 -10.96
C TYR A 430 9.65 -10.97 -10.17
N THR A 431 10.13 -9.85 -10.70
CA THR A 431 9.78 -8.53 -10.17
C THR A 431 8.32 -8.23 -10.53
N THR A 432 7.41 -8.40 -9.58
CA THR A 432 6.02 -7.99 -9.74
C THR A 432 5.92 -6.48 -9.49
N GLN A 433 5.32 -5.74 -10.44
CA GLN A 433 4.92 -4.36 -10.17
C GLN A 433 3.79 -4.39 -9.14
N ALA A 434 3.93 -3.66 -8.03
CA ALA A 434 2.88 -3.55 -7.04
C ALA A 434 1.60 -3.04 -7.72
N ALA A 435 0.50 -3.77 -7.55
CA ALA A 435 -0.80 -3.29 -7.98
C ALA A 435 -1.14 -2.07 -7.11
N ASP A 436 -1.06 -0.88 -7.69
CA ASP A 436 -1.44 0.37 -7.03
C ASP A 436 -2.97 0.39 -6.94
N ARG A 437 -3.50 -0.26 -5.91
CA ARG A 437 -4.94 -0.21 -5.60
C ARG A 437 -5.16 1.08 -4.84
N PRO A 438 -6.03 2.00 -5.30
CA PRO A 438 -6.30 3.23 -4.58
C PRO A 438 -6.88 2.90 -3.20
N SER A 439 -6.06 2.98 -2.15
CA SER A 439 -6.57 2.91 -0.79
C SER A 439 -7.21 4.26 -0.45
N LEU A 440 -8.46 4.21 -0.01
CA LEU A 440 -9.23 5.42 0.33
C LEU A 440 -8.77 5.92 1.70
N ASN A 441 -7.73 6.76 1.78
CA ASN A 441 -7.39 7.46 3.01
C ASN A 441 -8.12 8.81 3.10
N ALA A 442 -9.25 8.83 3.80
CA ALA A 442 -10.06 10.04 3.96
C ALA A 442 -9.36 11.17 4.75
N ALA A 443 -8.29 10.85 5.49
CA ALA A 443 -7.50 11.79 6.27
C ALA A 443 -6.22 12.27 5.55
N ALA A 444 -5.98 11.82 4.31
CA ALA A 444 -4.77 12.16 3.57
C ALA A 444 -4.55 13.67 3.50
N ASP A 445 -3.30 14.10 3.76
CA ASP A 445 -2.89 15.49 3.62
C ASP A 445 -3.01 15.92 2.15
N PRO A 446 -3.77 16.99 1.84
CA PRO A 446 -3.89 17.51 0.48
C PRO A 446 -2.59 18.08 -0.09
N GLY A 447 -1.58 18.37 0.75
CA GLY A 447 -0.43 19.19 0.39
C GLY A 447 -0.83 20.63 0.03
N ASP A 448 0.18 21.46 -0.24
CA ASP A 448 -0.07 22.84 -0.64
C ASP A 448 -0.54 22.95 -2.10
N ALA A 449 -1.27 24.03 -2.39
CA ALA A 449 -1.44 24.49 -3.74
C ALA A 449 -0.08 24.87 -4.35
N ASN A 450 0.08 24.63 -5.66
CA ASN A 450 1.14 25.25 -6.43
C ASN A 450 0.88 26.77 -6.54
N PRO A 451 1.93 27.59 -6.77
CA PRO A 451 1.75 29.00 -7.04
C PRO A 451 0.72 29.22 -8.16
N PRO A 452 -0.38 29.96 -7.92
CA PRO A 452 -1.43 30.14 -8.91
C PRO A 452 -0.95 31.03 -10.04
N ILE A 453 -1.47 30.78 -11.25
CA ILE A 453 -1.30 31.68 -12.39
C ILE A 453 -2.57 32.54 -12.48
N LEU A 454 -2.40 33.87 -12.39
CA LEU A 454 -3.49 34.84 -12.49
C LEU A 454 -3.31 35.74 -13.71
N PHE A 455 -4.40 36.04 -14.40
CA PHE A 455 -4.41 37.06 -15.45
C PHE A 455 -5.77 37.76 -15.56
N ASN A 456 -5.74 39.02 -16.00
CA ASN A 456 -6.95 39.78 -16.32
C ASN A 456 -7.43 39.35 -17.70
N ALA A 457 -8.63 38.79 -17.78
CA ALA A 457 -9.15 38.27 -19.04
C ALA A 457 -9.48 39.43 -20.00
N PRO A 458 -9.11 39.32 -21.29
CA PRO A 458 -9.41 40.36 -22.26
C PRO A 458 -10.92 40.48 -22.48
N ALA A 459 -11.39 41.69 -22.74
CA ALA A 459 -12.82 41.98 -22.90
C ALA A 459 -13.51 41.10 -23.97
N GLY A 460 -12.79 40.69 -25.02
CA GLY A 460 -13.30 39.79 -26.05
C GLY A 460 -13.64 38.39 -25.54
N LEU A 461 -12.93 37.87 -24.54
CA LEU A 461 -13.17 36.56 -23.93
C LEU A 461 -14.37 36.58 -22.97
N THR A 462 -14.59 37.70 -22.30
CA THR A 462 -15.58 37.84 -21.21
C THR A 462 -16.88 38.52 -21.64
N GLY A 463 -16.99 38.94 -22.91
CA GLY A 463 -18.11 39.76 -23.37
C GLY A 463 -18.16 41.15 -22.74
N GLY A 464 -17.00 41.69 -22.36
CA GLY A 464 -16.85 43.02 -21.75
C GLY A 464 -16.87 43.05 -20.22
N ALA A 465 -17.07 41.92 -19.55
CA ALA A 465 -16.98 41.85 -18.09
C ALA A 465 -15.52 41.91 -17.61
N LEU A 466 -15.28 42.59 -16.49
CA LEU A 466 -13.97 42.63 -15.82
C LEU A 466 -13.81 41.40 -14.93
N VAL A 467 -12.96 40.47 -15.36
CA VAL A 467 -12.79 39.17 -14.71
C VAL A 467 -11.31 38.80 -14.59
N VAL A 468 -10.90 38.39 -13.39
CA VAL A 468 -9.61 37.73 -13.16
C VAL A 468 -9.81 36.23 -13.29
N TYR A 469 -8.96 35.59 -14.08
CA TYR A 469 -8.89 34.14 -14.19
C TYR A 469 -7.76 33.64 -13.28
N LEU A 470 -8.04 32.61 -12.48
CA LEU A 470 -7.10 32.01 -11.54
C LEU A 470 -7.02 30.51 -11.83
N ALA A 471 -5.84 30.06 -12.27
CA ALA A 471 -5.50 28.65 -12.38
C ALA A 471 -4.80 28.20 -11.10
N ALA A 472 -5.33 27.17 -10.46
CA ALA A 472 -4.73 26.55 -9.26
C ALA A 472 -4.63 25.04 -9.45
N SER A 473 -3.55 24.46 -8.95
CA SER A 473 -3.32 23.02 -8.88
C SER A 473 -2.59 22.68 -7.57
N GLY A 474 -2.36 21.41 -7.28
CA GLY A 474 -1.77 20.96 -6.02
C GLY A 474 -0.46 20.20 -6.17
N LYS A 475 0.43 20.35 -5.18
CA LYS A 475 1.71 19.62 -5.11
C LYS A 475 1.51 18.12 -4.86
N SER A 476 0.48 17.72 -4.12
CA SER A 476 0.19 16.31 -3.76
C SER A 476 -0.81 15.66 -4.72
N ILE A 477 -0.73 14.34 -4.88
CA ILE A 477 -1.75 13.54 -5.61
C ILE A 477 -3.10 13.53 -4.88
N ASN A 478 -3.06 13.79 -3.58
CA ASN A 478 -4.25 13.85 -2.73
C ASN A 478 -4.96 15.20 -2.77
N TRP A 479 -4.45 16.19 -3.51
CA TRP A 479 -5.05 17.51 -3.60
C TRP A 479 -6.38 17.44 -4.37
N GLY A 480 -7.49 17.72 -3.68
CA GLY A 480 -8.83 17.72 -4.26
C GLY A 480 -9.33 19.09 -4.68
N GLY A 481 -8.69 20.15 -4.19
CA GLY A 481 -9.14 21.51 -4.43
C GLY A 481 -8.60 22.48 -3.40
N CYS A 482 -9.04 23.73 -3.50
CA CYS A 482 -8.76 24.74 -2.47
C CYS A 482 -9.91 25.72 -2.29
N GLY A 483 -10.04 26.27 -1.07
CA GLY A 483 -10.81 27.48 -0.83
C GLY A 483 -10.05 28.69 -1.37
N VAL A 484 -10.74 29.56 -2.12
CA VAL A 484 -10.15 30.79 -2.67
C VAL A 484 -10.54 31.97 -1.77
N TRP A 485 -9.55 32.58 -1.14
CA TRP A 485 -9.71 33.70 -0.22
C TRP A 485 -9.08 34.95 -0.81
N VAL A 486 -9.82 36.07 -0.83
CA VAL A 486 -9.35 37.34 -1.37
C VAL A 486 -9.42 38.44 -0.31
N SER A 487 -8.44 39.33 -0.35
CA SER A 487 -8.29 40.50 0.52
C SER A 487 -7.84 41.72 -0.29
N GLN A 488 -8.36 42.91 0.05
CA GLN A 488 -7.93 44.19 -0.55
C GLN A 488 -6.86 44.90 0.30
N ASP A 489 -6.80 44.60 1.61
CA ASP A 489 -5.89 45.23 2.58
C ASP A 489 -4.72 44.31 2.98
N GLY A 490 -4.73 43.06 2.52
CA GLY A 490 -3.73 42.03 2.83
C GLY A 490 -3.86 41.44 4.23
N SER A 491 -4.89 41.81 5.00
CA SER A 491 -5.11 41.39 6.38
C SER A 491 -6.47 40.71 6.58
N THR A 492 -7.52 41.27 5.97
CA THR A 492 -8.89 40.77 6.08
C THR A 492 -9.24 39.95 4.84
N TYR A 493 -9.35 38.63 5.00
CA TYR A 493 -9.65 37.70 3.92
C TYR A 493 -11.10 37.26 3.92
N GLN A 494 -11.72 37.26 2.75
CA GLN A 494 -13.05 36.71 2.52
C GLN A 494 -12.98 35.54 1.54
N ARG A 495 -13.67 34.45 1.85
CA ARG A 495 -13.79 33.31 0.94
C ARG A 495 -14.74 33.68 -0.17
N ILE A 496 -14.24 33.70 -1.40
CA ILE A 496 -15.02 34.07 -2.59
C ILE A 496 -15.49 32.84 -3.38
N GLY A 497 -14.93 31.68 -3.10
CA GLY A 497 -15.32 30.42 -3.74
C GLY A 497 -14.34 29.30 -3.44
N SER A 498 -14.40 28.25 -4.26
CA SER A 498 -13.49 27.10 -4.20
C SER A 498 -13.17 26.59 -5.59
N VAL A 499 -11.96 26.10 -5.75
CA VAL A 499 -11.54 25.26 -6.88
C VAL A 499 -11.69 23.82 -6.46
N THR A 500 -12.38 23.00 -7.26
CA THR A 500 -12.68 21.58 -6.95
C THR A 500 -12.02 20.60 -7.93
N ALA A 501 -11.20 21.10 -8.85
CA ALA A 501 -10.40 20.33 -9.79
C ALA A 501 -9.14 21.13 -10.14
N PRO A 502 -7.98 20.49 -10.33
CA PRO A 502 -6.78 21.20 -10.71
C PRO A 502 -6.92 21.80 -12.12
N ALA A 503 -6.52 23.05 -12.28
CA ALA A 503 -6.39 23.67 -13.59
C ALA A 503 -5.20 23.03 -14.35
N THR A 504 -5.37 22.83 -15.65
CA THR A 504 -4.29 22.37 -16.53
C THR A 504 -3.33 23.54 -16.76
N MET A 505 -2.26 23.60 -15.96
CA MET A 505 -1.29 24.69 -15.95
C MET A 505 0.15 24.20 -15.90
N GLY A 506 1.08 25.04 -16.35
CA GLY A 506 2.48 24.71 -16.47
C GLY A 506 3.33 25.89 -16.90
N ARG A 507 4.52 25.57 -17.42
CA ARG A 507 5.47 26.57 -17.94
C ARG A 507 6.06 26.15 -19.27
N LEU A 508 6.51 27.13 -20.06
CA LEU A 508 7.22 26.87 -21.30
C LEU A 508 8.60 26.26 -21.02
N THR A 509 9.00 25.28 -21.83
CA THR A 509 10.34 24.64 -21.78
C THR A 509 11.29 25.15 -22.85
N ALA A 510 10.81 26.02 -23.74
CA ALA A 510 11.60 26.70 -24.76
C ALA A 510 10.98 28.06 -25.09
N ASP A 511 11.77 28.96 -25.68
CA ASP A 511 11.26 30.23 -26.22
C ASP A 511 10.26 29.96 -27.37
N LEU A 512 9.13 30.67 -27.37
CA LEU A 512 8.19 30.73 -28.50
C LEU A 512 8.38 32.07 -29.24
N PRO A 513 8.99 32.09 -30.44
CA PRO A 513 9.17 33.31 -31.22
C PRO A 513 7.84 33.89 -31.73
N VAL A 514 7.89 35.09 -32.31
CA VAL A 514 6.77 35.61 -33.13
C VAL A 514 6.66 34.81 -34.44
N PRO A 515 5.46 34.67 -35.03
CA PRO A 515 5.31 33.97 -36.31
C PRO A 515 6.05 34.70 -37.44
N PRO A 516 6.56 33.98 -38.45
CA PRO A 516 7.16 34.62 -39.61
C PRO A 516 6.13 35.44 -40.40
N PRO A 517 6.56 36.37 -41.27
CA PRO A 517 5.66 37.07 -42.19
C PRO A 517 4.95 36.11 -43.14
N GLU A 518 3.71 36.41 -43.51
CA GLU A 518 2.96 35.64 -44.50
C GLU A 518 3.64 35.73 -45.89
N THR A 519 3.90 34.58 -46.53
CA THR A 519 4.67 34.52 -47.78
C THR A 519 3.86 34.84 -49.05
N GLU A 520 2.52 34.94 -48.95
CA GLU A 520 1.62 35.07 -50.10
C GLU A 520 0.85 36.40 -50.20
N THR A 521 0.97 37.31 -49.22
CA THR A 521 0.23 38.59 -49.20
C THR A 521 1.16 39.80 -49.28
N VAL A 522 0.72 40.83 -50.01
CA VAL A 522 1.47 42.09 -50.25
C VAL A 522 1.37 43.04 -49.03
N GLU A 523 0.48 42.74 -48.09
CA GLU A 523 0.30 43.45 -46.82
C GLU A 523 0.94 42.63 -45.70
N GLY A 524 2.09 43.06 -45.18
CA GLY A 524 2.96 42.28 -44.28
C GLY A 524 2.38 41.90 -42.90
N GLY A 525 1.36 41.03 -42.89
CA GLY A 525 0.86 40.35 -41.70
C GLY A 525 1.76 39.20 -41.25
N MET A 526 1.60 38.78 -39.99
CA MET A 526 2.24 37.57 -39.45
C MET A 526 1.43 36.34 -39.87
N GLN A 527 2.12 35.22 -40.12
CA GLN A 527 1.48 33.93 -40.39
C GLN A 527 0.61 33.51 -39.20
N ASN A 528 -0.70 33.38 -39.44
CA ASN A 528 -1.66 32.92 -38.44
C ASN A 528 -2.76 32.09 -39.13
N PRO A 529 -2.88 30.76 -38.89
CA PRO A 529 -2.20 30.00 -37.84
C PRO A 529 -0.68 29.87 -38.03
N ASP A 530 0.07 30.01 -36.93
CA ASP A 530 1.51 29.79 -36.86
C ASP A 530 1.78 28.28 -36.96
N ILE A 531 2.24 27.86 -38.13
CA ILE A 531 2.61 26.48 -38.45
C ILE A 531 4.13 26.29 -38.47
N THR A 532 4.89 27.33 -38.11
CA THR A 532 6.35 27.33 -38.15
C THR A 532 6.94 27.08 -36.76
N ASN A 533 6.40 27.74 -35.73
CA ASN A 533 6.90 27.61 -34.38
C ASN A 533 6.22 26.48 -33.60
N ILE A 534 6.94 25.93 -32.63
CA ILE A 534 6.46 24.93 -31.68
C ILE A 534 6.39 25.58 -30.30
N LEU A 535 5.25 25.40 -29.62
CA LEU A 535 5.05 25.80 -28.24
C LEU A 535 5.33 24.59 -27.34
N SER A 536 6.51 24.56 -26.72
CA SER A 536 6.90 23.47 -25.82
C SER A 536 6.52 23.79 -24.36
N VAL A 537 5.76 22.91 -23.70
CA VAL A 537 5.19 23.14 -22.36
C VAL A 537 5.41 21.94 -21.43
N ASP A 538 5.72 22.23 -20.17
CA ASP A 538 5.76 21.27 -19.06
C ASP A 538 4.57 21.51 -18.12
N LEU A 539 3.68 20.52 -18.05
CA LEU A 539 2.47 20.53 -17.20
C LEU A 539 2.63 19.68 -15.93
N SER A 540 3.86 19.27 -15.58
CA SER A 540 4.14 18.38 -14.45
C SER A 540 3.62 18.94 -13.13
N GLU A 541 3.63 20.27 -12.94
CA GLU A 541 3.12 20.91 -11.73
C GLU A 541 1.64 20.63 -11.48
N SER A 542 0.82 20.61 -12.55
CA SER A 542 -0.62 20.34 -12.45
C SER A 542 -0.99 18.89 -12.71
N ARG A 543 -0.02 18.09 -13.18
CA ARG A 543 -0.26 16.77 -13.78
C ARG A 543 -1.26 16.83 -14.93
N GLY A 544 -1.33 17.99 -15.59
CA GLY A 544 -2.25 18.27 -16.67
C GLY A 544 -1.96 17.43 -17.91
N GLN A 545 -3.01 17.12 -18.65
CA GLN A 545 -2.91 16.48 -19.96
C GLN A 545 -3.61 17.34 -21.00
N ILE A 546 -3.01 17.39 -22.19
CA ILE A 546 -3.57 18.01 -23.38
C ILE A 546 -3.52 17.02 -24.54
N TYR A 547 -4.39 17.20 -25.53
CA TYR A 547 -4.59 16.25 -26.62
C TYR A 547 -4.69 16.95 -27.98
N ASN A 548 -4.40 16.19 -29.03
CA ASN A 548 -4.66 16.58 -30.41
C ASN A 548 -6.17 16.84 -30.61
N VAL A 549 -6.48 17.86 -31.42
CA VAL A 549 -7.85 18.16 -31.85
C VAL A 549 -7.93 18.26 -33.38
N ALA A 550 -9.14 18.26 -33.91
CA ALA A 550 -9.36 18.58 -35.32
C ALA A 550 -8.99 20.04 -35.61
N LYS A 551 -8.60 20.35 -36.85
CA LYS A 551 -8.24 21.71 -37.28
C LYS A 551 -9.36 22.70 -36.98
N GLU A 552 -10.60 22.31 -37.29
CA GLU A 552 -11.78 23.13 -37.08
C GLU A 552 -12.00 23.45 -35.59
N ALA A 553 -11.63 22.54 -34.69
CA ALA A 553 -11.71 22.77 -33.25
C ALA A 553 -10.66 23.78 -32.77
N ALA A 554 -9.45 23.75 -33.34
CA ALA A 554 -8.41 24.75 -33.07
C ALA A 554 -8.82 26.14 -33.60
N ASP A 555 -9.35 26.21 -34.82
CA ASP A 555 -9.82 27.44 -35.48
C ASP A 555 -11.02 28.08 -34.75
N THR A 556 -11.83 27.28 -34.06
CA THR A 556 -12.96 27.72 -33.22
C THR A 556 -12.60 27.90 -31.75
N TYR A 557 -11.30 27.91 -31.44
CA TYR A 557 -10.75 28.19 -30.10
C TYR A 557 -11.12 27.17 -29.02
N THR A 558 -11.42 25.92 -29.40
CA THR A 558 -11.72 24.85 -28.43
C THR A 558 -10.53 24.60 -27.50
N THR A 559 -9.31 24.70 -28.04
CA THR A 559 -8.05 24.49 -27.31
C THR A 559 -7.47 25.78 -26.73
N LEU A 560 -8.31 26.81 -26.52
CA LEU A 560 -7.89 28.11 -25.97
C LEU A 560 -7.01 27.95 -24.73
N SER A 561 -5.86 28.60 -24.78
CA SER A 561 -4.79 28.56 -23.79
C SER A 561 -4.22 29.96 -23.60
N TYR A 562 -3.79 30.25 -22.39
CA TYR A 562 -3.10 31.48 -22.03
C TYR A 562 -1.59 31.23 -21.99
N VAL A 563 -0.83 32.11 -22.63
CA VAL A 563 0.64 32.12 -22.66
C VAL A 563 1.12 33.54 -22.45
N ASP A 564 1.56 33.87 -21.23
CA ASP A 564 2.20 35.15 -20.88
C ASP A 564 1.57 36.41 -21.52
N GLY A 565 0.26 36.57 -21.35
CA GLY A 565 -0.50 37.73 -21.85
C GLY A 565 -1.15 37.52 -23.23
N GLU A 566 -0.83 36.42 -23.92
CA GLU A 566 -1.43 36.05 -25.20
C GLU A 566 -2.40 34.88 -25.05
N LEU A 567 -3.52 34.94 -25.79
CA LEU A 567 -4.42 33.80 -25.95
C LEU A 567 -4.14 33.09 -27.27
N ILE A 568 -3.87 31.78 -27.18
CA ILE A 568 -3.49 30.91 -28.28
C ILE A 568 -4.40 29.66 -28.28
N SER A 569 -4.75 29.16 -29.44
CA SER A 569 -5.44 27.87 -29.64
C SER A 569 -4.55 26.97 -30.49
N TYR A 570 -4.59 25.65 -30.30
CA TYR A 570 -3.68 24.71 -30.97
C TYR A 570 -4.38 23.49 -31.54
N LYS A 571 -3.79 22.85 -32.56
CA LYS A 571 -4.31 21.59 -33.12
C LYS A 571 -3.57 20.37 -32.58
N ASP A 572 -2.25 20.41 -32.63
CA ASP A 572 -1.40 19.25 -32.38
C ASP A 572 -0.69 19.42 -31.03
N ALA A 573 -0.63 18.36 -30.24
CA ALA A 573 0.03 18.26 -28.94
C ALA A 573 0.73 16.88 -28.86
N GLU A 574 2.02 16.86 -29.16
CA GLU A 574 2.85 15.67 -29.15
C GLU A 574 3.52 15.52 -27.78
N LEU A 575 3.40 14.33 -27.17
CA LEU A 575 3.98 14.06 -25.85
C LEU A 575 5.49 13.80 -25.99
N THR A 576 6.32 14.68 -25.42
CA THR A 576 7.80 14.57 -25.44
C THR A 576 8.38 13.98 -24.15
N GLY A 577 7.58 13.94 -23.09
CA GLY A 577 7.91 13.35 -21.79
C GLY A 577 6.66 13.27 -20.92
N LYS A 578 6.76 12.68 -19.71
CA LYS A 578 5.62 12.63 -18.78
C LYS A 578 5.14 14.07 -18.48
N ASN A 579 3.90 14.39 -18.89
CA ASN A 579 3.29 15.72 -18.78
C ASN A 579 3.98 16.85 -19.57
N CYS A 580 4.94 16.56 -20.45
CA CYS A 580 5.58 17.54 -21.33
C CYS A 580 5.13 17.37 -22.77
N TYR A 581 4.82 18.48 -23.45
CA TYR A 581 4.22 18.48 -24.78
C TYR A 581 4.88 19.50 -25.70
N ASP A 582 5.07 19.11 -26.96
CA ASP A 582 5.32 20.03 -28.07
C ASP A 582 4.00 20.28 -28.80
N VAL A 583 3.60 21.55 -28.86
CA VAL A 583 2.30 21.98 -29.38
C VAL A 583 2.50 22.76 -30.67
N SER A 584 1.79 22.39 -31.74
CA SER A 584 1.92 23.03 -33.06
C SER A 584 0.56 23.37 -33.69
N TYR A 585 0.61 24.12 -34.79
CA TYR A 585 -0.56 24.73 -35.44
C TYR A 585 -1.25 25.71 -34.48
N LEU A 586 -0.62 26.85 -34.25
CA LEU A 586 -1.02 27.79 -33.21
C LEU A 586 -1.85 28.92 -33.83
N VAL A 587 -3.13 29.02 -33.47
CA VAL A 587 -3.95 30.19 -33.76
C VAL A 587 -3.67 31.22 -32.68
N ARG A 588 -3.00 32.32 -33.05
CA ARG A 588 -2.41 33.30 -32.13
C ARG A 588 -3.21 34.60 -32.06
N GLY A 589 -3.00 35.37 -30.98
CA GLY A 589 -3.62 36.68 -30.80
C GLY A 589 -5.14 36.67 -30.63
N ILE A 590 -5.71 35.61 -30.04
CA ILE A 590 -7.15 35.41 -29.93
C ILE A 590 -7.78 36.48 -29.02
N TYR A 591 -9.00 36.93 -29.33
CA TYR A 591 -9.73 37.99 -28.61
C TYR A 591 -8.97 39.33 -28.52
N GLY A 592 -8.07 39.59 -29.48
CA GLY A 592 -7.33 40.85 -29.58
C GLY A 592 -6.12 40.94 -28.64
N THR A 593 -5.65 39.82 -28.07
CA THR A 593 -4.38 39.80 -27.34
C THR A 593 -3.20 40.02 -28.29
N GLN A 594 -2.15 40.70 -27.83
CA GLN A 594 -0.99 41.02 -28.66
C GLN A 594 -0.13 39.76 -28.94
N ILE A 595 0.12 39.47 -30.22
CA ILE A 595 1.09 38.44 -30.63
C ILE A 595 2.50 38.91 -30.25
N SER A 596 3.18 38.15 -29.40
CA SER A 596 4.49 38.49 -28.82
C SER A 596 5.47 37.30 -28.81
N ALA A 597 6.75 37.53 -28.57
CA ALA A 597 7.67 36.44 -28.27
C ALA A 597 7.58 36.09 -26.78
N HIS A 598 7.52 34.80 -26.46
CA HIS A 598 7.43 34.28 -25.10
C HIS A 598 8.71 33.54 -24.72
N LYS A 599 9.17 33.71 -23.48
CA LYS A 599 10.42 33.11 -23.01
C LYS A 599 10.22 31.76 -22.33
N GLU A 600 11.25 30.93 -22.36
CA GLU A 600 11.33 29.74 -21.49
C GLU A 600 10.99 30.13 -20.03
N GLY A 601 10.17 29.31 -19.38
CA GLY A 601 9.66 29.55 -18.03
C GLY A 601 8.37 30.38 -17.95
N ALA A 602 7.90 30.95 -19.07
CA ALA A 602 6.65 31.70 -19.14
C ALA A 602 5.43 30.85 -18.73
N PRO A 603 4.41 31.44 -18.08
CA PRO A 603 3.23 30.71 -17.63
C PRO A 603 2.36 30.21 -18.79
N PHE A 604 1.88 28.97 -18.67
CA PHE A 604 0.91 28.36 -19.58
C PHE A 604 -0.32 27.89 -18.81
N ILE A 605 -1.52 28.17 -19.33
CA ILE A 605 -2.78 27.61 -18.83
C ILE A 605 -3.60 27.13 -20.02
N LYS A 606 -4.08 25.88 -20.00
CA LYS A 606 -5.18 25.46 -20.86
C LYS A 606 -6.51 25.88 -20.24
N LEU A 607 -7.24 26.78 -20.89
CA LEU A 607 -8.51 27.28 -20.35
C LEU A 607 -9.59 26.19 -20.47
N ASN A 608 -10.22 25.88 -19.33
CA ASN A 608 -11.34 24.95 -19.17
C ASN A 608 -12.17 25.34 -17.93
N GLU A 609 -13.09 24.48 -17.50
CA GLU A 609 -13.97 24.73 -16.35
C GLU A 609 -13.25 24.78 -15.00
N ALA A 610 -12.02 24.24 -14.91
CA ALA A 610 -11.24 24.23 -13.67
C ALA A 610 -10.57 25.59 -13.37
N VAL A 611 -10.54 26.52 -14.32
CA VAL A 611 -10.02 27.87 -14.10
C VAL A 611 -11.07 28.73 -13.38
N PHE A 612 -10.74 29.17 -12.17
CA PHE A 612 -11.62 29.97 -11.33
C PHE A 612 -11.76 31.38 -11.88
N LYS A 613 -12.97 31.95 -11.78
CA LYS A 613 -13.30 33.28 -12.32
C LYS A 613 -13.75 34.21 -11.20
N TYR A 614 -13.09 35.36 -11.08
CA TYR A 614 -13.42 36.39 -10.11
C TYR A 614 -13.81 37.69 -10.81
N ASN A 615 -15.09 38.05 -10.71
CA ASN A 615 -15.60 39.31 -11.25
C ASN A 615 -15.25 40.47 -10.32
N TYR A 616 -14.86 41.61 -10.89
CA TYR A 616 -14.63 42.84 -10.14
C TYR A 616 -15.30 44.05 -10.80
N ALA A 617 -15.57 45.08 -10.00
CA ALA A 617 -16.15 46.32 -10.48
C ALA A 617 -15.06 47.23 -11.08
N GLU A 618 -15.43 48.06 -12.06
CA GLU A 618 -14.53 49.00 -12.74
C GLU A 618 -13.78 49.93 -11.78
N VAL A 619 -14.42 50.33 -10.68
CA VAL A 619 -13.81 51.15 -9.62
C VAL A 619 -12.60 50.49 -8.94
N ASN A 620 -12.47 49.17 -9.05
CA ASN A 620 -11.35 48.41 -8.48
C ASN A 620 -10.20 48.19 -9.48
N SER A 621 -10.34 48.65 -10.73
CA SER A 621 -9.28 48.53 -11.74
C SER A 621 -8.00 49.26 -11.30
N GLY A 622 -6.86 48.61 -11.46
CA GLY A 622 -5.55 49.06 -10.98
C GLY A 622 -5.27 48.82 -9.50
N GLN A 623 -6.22 48.28 -8.72
CA GLN A 623 -5.99 47.93 -7.32
C GLN A 623 -5.29 46.57 -7.18
N THR A 624 -4.40 46.46 -6.19
CA THR A 624 -3.80 45.17 -5.82
C THR A 624 -4.74 44.40 -4.91
N ILE A 625 -5.01 43.14 -5.25
CA ILE A 625 -5.66 42.17 -4.39
C ILE A 625 -4.66 41.12 -3.90
N TYR A 626 -4.92 40.55 -2.73
CA TYR A 626 -4.16 39.46 -2.14
C TYR A 626 -5.01 38.19 -2.12
N ILE A 627 -4.42 37.06 -2.52
CA ILE A 627 -5.08 35.77 -2.62
C ILE A 627 -4.40 34.75 -1.70
N LYS A 628 -5.21 33.92 -1.03
CA LYS A 628 -4.76 32.73 -0.29
C LYS A 628 -5.57 31.52 -0.73
N LEU A 629 -4.91 30.36 -0.81
CA LEU A 629 -5.51 29.10 -1.26
C LEU A 629 -5.41 28.07 -0.14
N THR A 630 -6.55 27.69 0.47
CA THR A 630 -6.61 26.66 1.52
C THR A 630 -6.91 25.30 0.92
N SER A 631 -5.89 24.46 0.77
CA SER A 631 -6.05 23.16 0.10
C SER A 631 -6.91 22.20 0.93
N PHE A 632 -7.71 21.38 0.27
CA PHE A 632 -8.42 20.25 0.86
C PHE A 632 -8.23 19.00 -0.01
N ASN A 633 -8.39 17.82 0.56
CA ASN A 633 -8.06 16.56 -0.12
C ASN A 633 -9.15 16.13 -1.11
N VAL A 634 -8.91 15.07 -1.89
CA VAL A 634 -9.89 14.54 -2.88
C VAL A 634 -11.26 14.16 -2.28
N PHE A 635 -11.38 14.07 -0.96
CA PHE A 635 -12.63 13.82 -0.24
C PHE A 635 -13.31 15.09 0.31
N GLY A 636 -12.74 16.28 0.04
CA GLY A 636 -13.21 17.55 0.60
C GLY A 636 -12.92 17.70 2.10
N LYS A 637 -12.00 16.90 2.65
CA LYS A 637 -11.58 16.93 4.06
C LYS A 637 -10.18 17.55 4.22
N SER A 638 -9.75 17.69 5.47
CA SER A 638 -8.41 18.17 5.83
C SER A 638 -8.07 19.53 5.20
N GLU A 639 -9.03 20.47 5.21
CA GLU A 639 -8.78 21.82 4.70
C GLU A 639 -7.70 22.53 5.54
N GLN A 640 -6.68 23.06 4.87
CA GLN A 640 -5.58 23.78 5.52
C GLN A 640 -6.07 25.05 6.23
N PRO A 641 -5.52 25.39 7.41
CA PRO A 641 -5.85 26.63 8.09
C PRO A 641 -5.33 27.85 7.28
N LEU A 642 -6.10 28.94 7.26
CA LEU A 642 -5.80 30.13 6.44
C LEU A 642 -4.44 30.79 6.77
N GLU A 643 -3.97 30.65 8.00
CA GLU A 643 -2.69 31.19 8.46
C GLU A 643 -1.48 30.39 7.99
N SER A 644 -1.64 29.10 7.64
CA SER A 644 -0.53 28.25 7.20
C SER A 644 -0.23 28.35 5.71
N VAL A 645 -1.08 29.04 4.94
CA VAL A 645 -0.97 29.10 3.47
C VAL A 645 -0.34 30.40 2.99
N GLU A 646 0.44 30.28 1.90
CA GLU A 646 1.15 31.39 1.27
C GLU A 646 0.19 32.43 0.68
N ARG A 647 0.62 33.69 0.68
CA ARG A 647 -0.13 34.83 0.11
C ARG A 647 0.43 35.20 -1.26
N TYR A 648 -0.44 35.27 -2.25
CA TYR A 648 -0.16 35.79 -3.59
C TYR A 648 -0.80 37.17 -3.78
N SER A 649 -0.31 37.96 -4.75
CA SER A 649 -0.87 39.27 -5.08
C SER A 649 -1.07 39.43 -6.58
N HIS A 650 -2.12 40.14 -6.98
CA HIS A 650 -2.45 40.41 -8.38
C HIS A 650 -3.05 41.81 -8.54
N ILE A 651 -2.82 42.46 -9.68
CA ILE A 651 -3.37 43.80 -9.99
C ILE A 651 -4.58 43.63 -10.91
N LEU A 652 -5.72 44.18 -10.47
CA LEU A 652 -7.00 44.15 -11.20
C LEU A 652 -6.99 45.04 -12.45
#